data_AF-A0A6L7PEI3-F1
#
_entry.id   AF-A0A6L7PEI3-F1
#
_cell.length_a   1.000
_cell.length_b   1.000
_cell.length_c   1.000
_cell.angle_alpha   90.00
_cell.angle_beta   90.00
_cell.angle_gamma   90.00
#
_symmetry.space_group_name_H-M   'P 1'
#
loop_
_entity.id
_entity.type
_entity.pdbx_description
1 polymer ?
#
loop_
_entity_poly.entity_id
_entity_poly.type
_entity_poly.pdbx_seq_one_letter_code
_entity_poly.pdbx_strand_id
1 'polypeptide(L)'
;MCPQCGARWEPAGLADDPESIATLLNAIEGWRLDGLIDNASARRMREHYEARRSALLAPAGEPPAAPAPQPSTTGTQPAATAAAAPRVSPARRRPPVSASAGTVGEWAARRQADVLLYVGAFLLVISALIFVSSQDEALGGGWRVAILAAYTVAFMAAGLLLQRWPRVREAGPVFLAIGALMTPLNFVLLHDAVLSDREVSGALVWFIASVYSAAFYALLFGTGAGRLYAIPAGLAVLSAWGSLAVTVGIPIEWGGAWWLVFAAVGADAVLAARRWSNVVAVVVTVIATLATLFALLAASFADAHHWQLPVTLTLLTAVVGMAGASQREPMAVLGAAVLATAAAIAGLWAGGAETGWYSFPPLVTGALLLAARPSWITPTPQLAFGALLLAAGAGLWPLLLLDTHLDGDSWIAAAAFLGAGALLAVITWSNTTEGIATWTGVGEDPEEDTRATPDGERVVFGWLAFGAVLIAVGFAQRAEGLSPPDTGWVPAAMAAGGTGVMVLIARARPQLLLAVLPVPLLAIGASLHPLEEFVGHDAALLALGAAHVLGAFVVLRRWSLVVVEIALGMAAMAVLWEAQEWAWWVLAAAYAAIGAVLFGLLAPMRRYDRVVSAPEPETATAAQVLSWAPALAAVGVAYAALIPLIRDPAVESVATAEYRALILLVLALGALIAIEAWRLRRWEPAVAAWAIVLVAVAGSWPVFGWTPWTLAVTYSAIGVAVFGVLTRWRRPGLDGSDIAIQIIAWSGLVLGPVAALLALGERVDALRVDAPTLVEFRTLTLLLLPVAAAVVFEGRRFGVRWALLPASALVMVSLELAIATQEPGNVQFYTLPAAVYVALVGLMVRGSERLTDDIGWHEVLQVVAAGLLVLPQAEQGFEPGGARWGLVLLIEGIALLGVSIALNTRWLAVSAVATISAVALRFLWVNRDTDLVPYWVMLAVAGFALLAVGMTVLLQREWWDRSRLRLVRRWRQGAVGADMEDGVPLLALLTPLAPVLTIVAITTGD
;
A
#
# COMPACT_ATOMS: atom_id res chain seq x y z
N MET A 1 24.69 35.09 -28.16
CA MET A 1 25.68 35.37 -27.09
C MET A 1 24.93 35.99 -25.93
N CYS A 2 25.18 35.55 -24.69
CA CYS A 2 24.62 36.19 -23.51
C CYS A 2 25.22 37.59 -23.35
N PRO A 3 24.39 38.65 -23.23
CA PRO A 3 24.90 40.02 -23.14
C PRO A 3 25.64 40.32 -21.82
N GLN A 4 25.45 39.48 -20.78
CA GLN A 4 26.13 39.66 -19.48
C GLN A 4 27.50 38.97 -19.41
N CYS A 5 27.65 37.78 -20.03
CA CYS A 5 28.88 36.98 -19.87
C CYS A 5 29.59 36.64 -21.18
N GLY A 6 29.07 37.06 -22.34
CA GLY A 6 29.69 36.77 -23.64
C GLY A 6 29.60 35.31 -24.08
N ALA A 7 29.07 34.41 -23.25
CA ALA A 7 28.92 33.00 -23.59
C ALA A 7 28.07 32.83 -24.86
N ARG A 8 28.59 32.09 -25.84
CA ARG A 8 27.79 31.59 -26.96
C ARG A 8 26.92 30.46 -26.43
N TRP A 9 25.61 30.68 -26.42
CA TRP A 9 24.66 29.60 -26.25
C TRP A 9 24.59 28.85 -27.58
N GLU A 10 25.34 27.75 -27.68
CA GLU A 10 25.08 26.70 -28.65
C GLU A 10 24.10 25.74 -27.97
N PRO A 11 22.83 25.63 -28.41
CA PRO A 11 21.91 24.65 -27.85
C PRO A 11 22.47 23.26 -28.14
N ALA A 12 23.17 22.68 -27.18
CA ALA A 12 23.73 21.35 -27.28
C ALA A 12 22.59 20.35 -27.52
N GLY A 13 22.59 19.72 -28.70
CA GLY A 13 21.80 18.51 -28.94
C GLY A 13 20.48 18.66 -29.71
N LEU A 14 20.08 19.85 -30.18
CA LEU A 14 19.02 19.93 -31.18
C LEU A 14 19.63 19.60 -32.54
N ALA A 15 19.52 18.33 -32.94
CA ALA A 15 19.88 17.92 -34.29
C ALA A 15 19.11 18.79 -35.31
N ASP A 16 19.79 19.23 -36.37
CA ASP A 16 19.21 19.99 -37.49
C ASP A 16 18.33 19.07 -38.36
N ASP A 17 17.39 18.38 -37.73
CA ASP A 17 16.42 17.51 -38.37
C ASP A 17 14.99 18.07 -38.20
N PRO A 18 14.08 17.78 -39.14
CA PRO A 18 12.72 18.33 -39.11
C PRO A 18 11.87 17.91 -37.91
N GLU A 19 12.17 16.79 -37.24
CA GLU A 19 11.43 16.29 -36.07
C GLU A 19 11.86 17.03 -34.80
N SER A 20 13.16 17.24 -34.60
CA SER A 20 13.70 18.06 -33.52
C SER A 20 13.15 19.49 -33.55
N ILE A 21 13.07 20.12 -34.73
CA ILE A 21 12.47 21.45 -34.88
C ILE A 21 10.96 21.44 -34.62
N ALA A 22 10.24 20.37 -34.97
CA ALA A 22 8.81 20.25 -34.68
C ALA A 22 8.54 20.14 -33.16
N THR A 23 9.38 19.40 -32.45
CA THR A 23 9.33 19.30 -30.98
C THR A 23 9.55 20.67 -30.33
N LEU A 24 10.51 21.44 -30.84
CA LEU A 24 10.79 22.79 -30.35
C LEU A 24 9.63 23.77 -30.62
N LEU A 25 8.99 23.68 -31.78
CA LEU A 25 7.81 24.49 -32.11
C LEU A 25 6.62 24.22 -31.18
N ASN A 26 6.47 22.98 -30.70
CA ASN A 26 5.48 22.64 -29.67
C ASN A 26 5.89 23.17 -28.30
N ALA A 27 7.18 23.07 -27.92
CA ALA A 27 7.70 23.61 -26.67
C ALA A 27 7.53 25.13 -26.57
N ILE A 28 7.75 25.87 -27.67
CA ILE A 28 7.52 27.33 -27.74
C ILE A 28 6.05 27.68 -27.44
N GLU A 29 5.10 26.84 -27.86
CA GLU A 29 3.68 27.06 -27.52
C GLU A 29 3.40 26.82 -26.04
N GLY A 30 4.02 25.77 -25.47
CA GLY A 30 3.99 25.51 -24.03
C GLY A 30 4.52 26.70 -23.24
N TRP A 31 5.74 27.17 -23.55
CA TRP A 31 6.34 28.33 -22.89
C TRP A 31 5.52 29.62 -23.01
N ARG A 32 4.80 29.80 -24.13
CA ARG A 32 3.87 30.93 -24.31
C ARG A 32 2.64 30.80 -23.41
N LEU A 33 2.06 29.60 -23.33
CA LEU A 33 0.89 29.33 -22.48
C LEU A 33 1.23 29.43 -20.99
N ASP A 34 2.46 29.04 -20.63
CA ASP A 34 2.99 29.11 -19.26
C ASP A 34 3.45 30.52 -18.87
N GLY A 35 3.46 31.48 -19.80
CA GLY A 35 3.91 32.86 -19.56
C GLY A 35 5.42 33.03 -19.42
N LEU A 36 6.21 31.99 -19.70
CA LEU A 36 7.69 32.03 -19.69
C LEU A 36 8.26 32.93 -20.78
N ILE A 37 7.55 33.05 -21.91
CA ILE A 37 7.88 33.97 -23.00
C ILE A 37 6.64 34.78 -23.40
N ASP A 38 6.85 36.06 -23.72
CA ASP A 38 5.77 36.91 -24.20
C ASP A 38 5.30 36.51 -25.62
N ASN A 39 4.10 36.96 -26.01
CA ASN A 39 3.53 36.65 -27.32
C ASN A 39 4.39 37.16 -28.50
N ALA A 40 5.23 38.17 -28.29
CA ALA A 40 6.11 38.70 -29.33
C ALA A 40 7.34 37.81 -29.54
N SER A 41 7.91 37.29 -28.46
CA SER A 41 9.05 36.38 -28.44
C SER A 41 8.66 35.00 -28.94
N ALA A 42 7.50 34.48 -28.52
CA ALA A 42 6.95 33.24 -29.05
C ALA A 42 6.76 33.32 -30.58
N ARG A 43 6.24 34.44 -31.09
CA ARG A 43 6.06 34.68 -32.52
C ARG A 43 7.39 34.71 -33.27
N ARG A 44 8.38 35.48 -32.78
CA ARG A 44 9.73 35.55 -33.37
C ARG A 44 10.42 34.19 -33.42
N MET A 45 10.35 33.42 -32.33
CA MET A 45 10.95 32.09 -32.26
C MET A 45 10.25 31.13 -33.22
N ARG A 46 8.92 31.13 -33.26
CA ARG A 46 8.13 30.31 -34.19
C ARG A 46 8.47 30.63 -35.65
N GLU A 47 8.47 31.90 -36.03
CA GLU A 47 8.84 32.33 -37.40
C GLU A 47 10.26 31.87 -37.77
N HIS A 48 11.23 32.00 -36.86
CA HIS A 48 12.60 31.55 -37.08
C HIS A 48 12.70 30.04 -37.33
N TYR A 49 12.07 29.23 -36.48
CA TYR A 49 12.14 27.77 -36.56
C TYR A 49 11.27 27.18 -37.69
N GLU A 50 10.14 27.82 -38.02
CA GLU A 50 9.34 27.47 -39.21
C GLU A 50 10.12 27.73 -40.50
N ALA A 51 10.83 28.85 -40.61
CA ALA A 51 11.70 29.14 -41.74
C ALA A 51 12.84 28.10 -41.87
N ARG A 52 13.47 27.74 -40.75
CA ARG A 52 14.55 26.73 -40.72
C ARG A 52 14.05 25.34 -41.10
N ARG A 53 12.88 24.94 -40.59
CA ARG A 53 12.22 23.68 -40.98
C ARG A 53 11.86 23.67 -42.47
N SER A 54 11.39 24.79 -43.00
CA SER A 54 11.07 24.93 -44.43
C SER A 54 12.32 24.79 -45.30
N ALA A 55 13.45 25.35 -44.87
CA ALA A 55 14.73 25.21 -45.56
C ALA A 55 15.24 23.76 -45.57
N LEU A 56 15.08 23.03 -44.45
CA LEU A 56 15.44 21.60 -44.37
C LEU A 56 14.52 20.69 -45.18
N LEU A 57 13.26 21.08 -45.38
CA LEU A 57 12.29 20.34 -46.19
C LEU A 57 12.33 20.72 -47.67
N ALA A 58 13.04 21.77 -48.04
CA ALA A 58 13.19 22.14 -49.44
C ALA A 58 13.93 21.00 -50.17
N PRO A 59 13.37 20.48 -51.29
CA PRO A 59 14.05 19.46 -52.07
C PRO A 59 15.44 20.00 -52.46
N ALA A 60 16.49 19.22 -52.18
CA ALA A 60 17.86 19.58 -52.51
C ALA A 60 17.91 20.04 -53.98
N GLY A 61 18.15 21.33 -54.17
CA GLY A 61 18.23 21.92 -55.50
C GLY A 61 19.23 21.14 -56.33
N GLU A 62 18.83 20.85 -57.57
CA GLU A 62 19.65 20.18 -58.57
C GLU A 62 21.04 20.86 -58.63
N PRO A 63 22.14 20.13 -58.40
CA PRO A 63 23.46 20.72 -58.27
C PRO A 63 23.81 21.46 -59.58
N PRO A 64 24.45 22.64 -59.50
CA PRO A 64 24.84 23.40 -60.68
C PRO A 64 25.73 22.54 -61.57
N ALA A 65 25.37 22.49 -62.87
CA ALA A 65 26.05 21.70 -63.88
C ALA A 65 27.57 21.93 -63.84
N ALA A 66 28.32 20.84 -63.64
CA ALA A 66 29.77 20.86 -63.63
C ALA A 66 30.33 21.34 -64.98
N PRO A 67 31.40 22.16 -65.00
CA PRO A 67 32.06 22.56 -66.23
C PRO A 67 32.67 21.35 -66.96
N ALA A 68 32.54 21.35 -68.28
CA ALA A 68 32.89 20.24 -69.17
C ALA A 68 34.37 19.78 -69.01
N PRO A 69 34.65 18.46 -69.09
CA PRO A 69 35.98 17.92 -68.85
C PRO A 69 36.91 18.08 -70.06
N GLN A 70 38.17 18.41 -69.78
CA GLN A 70 39.28 18.30 -70.73
C GLN A 70 39.69 16.82 -70.93
N PRO A 71 40.22 16.44 -72.10
CA PRO A 71 40.52 15.06 -72.43
C PRO A 71 41.88 14.63 -71.86
N SER A 72 41.87 13.59 -71.03
CA SER A 72 43.08 12.88 -70.61
C SER A 72 42.95 11.39 -70.92
N THR A 73 43.99 10.93 -71.60
CA THR A 73 44.28 9.60 -72.12
C THR A 73 44.37 8.48 -71.08
N THR A 74 43.75 7.35 -71.44
CA THR A 74 44.21 5.95 -71.31
C THR A 74 44.72 5.42 -69.96
N GLY A 75 44.01 4.42 -69.41
CA GLY A 75 44.56 3.53 -68.37
C GLY A 75 43.55 2.61 -67.66
N THR A 76 43.18 1.51 -68.32
CA THR A 76 42.94 0.14 -67.78
C THR A 76 41.99 -0.09 -66.56
N GLN A 77 40.86 -0.75 -66.85
CA GLN A 77 39.87 -1.44 -65.99
C GLN A 77 40.46 -2.67 -65.21
N PRO A 78 39.81 -3.29 -64.18
CA PRO A 78 38.43 -3.82 -64.27
C PRO A 78 37.54 -3.90 -62.97
N ALA A 79 36.23 -4.05 -63.25
CA ALA A 79 35.17 -4.80 -62.54
C ALA A 79 34.82 -4.44 -61.07
N ALA A 80 33.66 -3.83 -60.76
CA ALA A 80 32.28 -4.33 -60.83
C ALA A 80 31.75 -4.78 -59.46
N THR A 81 31.02 -3.89 -58.78
CA THR A 81 29.93 -4.27 -57.88
C THR A 81 28.79 -3.27 -58.06
N ALA A 82 27.78 -3.68 -58.84
CA ALA A 82 26.55 -2.92 -58.99
C ALA A 82 25.78 -2.97 -57.66
N ALA A 83 25.88 -1.91 -56.86
CA ALA A 83 25.01 -1.70 -55.71
C ALA A 83 23.63 -1.28 -56.23
N ALA A 84 22.64 -2.13 -55.98
CA ALA A 84 21.26 -1.92 -56.35
C ALA A 84 20.75 -0.55 -55.86
N ALA A 85 20.21 0.24 -56.79
CA ALA A 85 19.52 1.47 -56.47
C ALA A 85 18.40 1.20 -55.44
N PRO A 86 18.27 1.99 -54.37
CA PRO A 86 17.19 1.84 -53.42
C PRO A 86 15.86 2.06 -54.15
N ARG A 87 15.00 1.05 -54.17
CA ARG A 87 13.61 1.20 -54.59
C ARG A 87 12.97 2.29 -53.72
N VAL A 88 12.76 3.46 -54.31
CA VAL A 88 12.00 4.56 -53.70
C VAL A 88 10.58 4.03 -53.49
N SER A 89 10.27 3.69 -52.23
CA SER A 89 8.89 3.40 -51.83
C SER A 89 8.05 4.67 -52.10
N PRO A 90 6.91 4.57 -52.81
CA PRO A 90 6.06 5.73 -53.03
C PRO A 90 5.69 6.36 -51.69
N ALA A 91 5.96 7.66 -51.55
CA ALA A 91 5.70 8.44 -50.35
C ALA A 91 4.29 8.15 -49.84
N ARG A 92 4.22 7.48 -48.68
CA ARG A 92 2.99 7.19 -47.96
C ARG A 92 2.34 8.54 -47.63
N ARG A 93 1.33 8.96 -48.40
CA ARG A 93 0.52 10.15 -48.07
C ARG A 93 0.05 9.97 -46.63
N ARG A 94 0.57 10.78 -45.71
CA ARG A 94 0.04 10.83 -44.35
C ARG A 94 -1.44 11.20 -44.48
N PRO A 95 -2.37 10.39 -43.94
CA PRO A 95 -3.77 10.78 -43.91
C PRO A 95 -3.89 12.13 -43.20
N PRO A 96 -4.85 12.99 -43.60
CA PRO A 96 -5.10 14.24 -42.91
C PRO A 96 -5.23 13.95 -41.41
N VAL A 97 -4.56 14.76 -40.58
CA VAL A 97 -4.69 14.70 -39.12
C VAL A 97 -6.17 14.83 -38.83
N SER A 98 -6.82 13.70 -38.53
CA SER A 98 -8.20 13.68 -38.10
C SER A 98 -8.28 14.59 -36.89
N ALA A 99 -9.10 15.64 -36.95
CA ALA A 99 -9.41 16.50 -35.81
C ALA A 99 -9.53 15.61 -34.58
N SER A 100 -8.68 15.85 -33.58
CA SER A 100 -8.55 15.02 -32.39
C SER A 100 -9.95 14.61 -31.94
N ALA A 101 -10.26 13.32 -32.02
CA ALA A 101 -11.53 12.80 -31.53
C ALA A 101 -11.63 13.25 -30.08
N GLY A 102 -12.50 14.24 -29.81
CA GLY A 102 -12.68 14.78 -28.46
C GLY A 102 -12.87 13.62 -27.50
N THR A 103 -12.28 13.74 -26.31
CA THR A 103 -12.40 12.70 -25.28
C THR A 103 -13.88 12.36 -25.08
N VAL A 104 -14.20 11.12 -24.69
CA VAL A 104 -15.58 10.67 -24.43
C VAL A 104 -16.31 11.67 -23.50
N GLY A 105 -15.57 12.35 -22.62
CA GLY A 105 -16.07 13.42 -21.77
C GLY A 105 -16.53 14.67 -22.50
N GLU A 106 -15.80 15.14 -23.52
CA GLU A 106 -16.27 16.27 -24.34
C GLU A 106 -17.52 15.91 -25.16
N TRP A 107 -17.59 14.69 -25.67
CA TRP A 107 -18.77 14.21 -26.40
C TRP A 107 -20.00 14.16 -25.49
N ALA A 108 -19.86 13.58 -24.29
CA ALA A 108 -20.94 13.47 -23.31
C ALA A 108 -21.38 14.85 -22.78
N ALA A 109 -20.44 15.75 -22.50
CA ALA A 109 -20.75 17.11 -22.05
C ALA A 109 -21.52 17.93 -23.10
N ARG A 110 -21.19 17.74 -24.40
CA ARG A 110 -21.94 18.40 -25.49
C ARG A 110 -23.35 17.85 -25.68
N ARG A 111 -23.64 16.64 -25.15
CA ARG A 111 -24.87 15.86 -25.39
C ARG A 111 -25.65 15.52 -24.12
N GLN A 112 -25.31 16.12 -22.98
CA GLN A 112 -25.92 15.82 -21.68
C GLN A 112 -27.45 15.99 -21.70
N ALA A 113 -27.92 17.02 -22.39
CA ALA A 113 -29.34 17.34 -22.50
C ALA A 113 -30.08 16.35 -23.42
N ASP A 114 -29.46 15.94 -24.52
CA ASP A 114 -29.99 14.90 -25.41
C ASP A 114 -30.09 13.57 -24.65
N VAL A 115 -29.06 13.20 -23.87
CA VAL A 115 -29.06 11.98 -23.03
C VAL A 115 -30.20 12.00 -22.02
N LEU A 116 -30.44 13.11 -21.31
CA LEU A 116 -31.57 13.22 -20.37
C LEU A 116 -32.92 13.05 -21.06
N LEU A 117 -33.11 13.66 -22.23
CA LEU A 117 -34.32 13.50 -23.04
C LEU A 117 -34.53 12.05 -23.48
N TYR A 118 -33.46 11.40 -23.93
CA TYR A 118 -33.52 10.01 -24.36
C TYR A 118 -33.76 9.04 -23.20
N VAL A 119 -33.16 9.26 -22.03
CA VAL A 119 -33.42 8.48 -20.81
C VAL A 119 -34.86 8.66 -20.35
N GLY A 120 -35.37 9.89 -20.36
CA GLY A 120 -36.77 10.15 -20.02
C GLY A 120 -37.75 9.50 -21.01
N ALA A 121 -37.47 9.56 -22.31
CA ALA A 121 -38.26 8.87 -23.33
C ALA A 121 -38.20 7.34 -23.17
N PHE A 122 -37.03 6.79 -22.84
CA PHE A 122 -36.85 5.38 -22.53
C PHE A 122 -37.69 4.96 -21.32
N LEU A 123 -37.68 5.73 -20.23
CA LEU A 123 -38.50 5.43 -19.06
C LEU A 123 -39.99 5.46 -19.37
N LEU A 124 -40.47 6.37 -20.23
CA LEU A 124 -41.86 6.34 -20.69
C LEU A 124 -42.18 5.07 -21.48
N VAL A 125 -41.28 4.64 -22.37
CA VAL A 125 -41.46 3.40 -23.12
C VAL A 125 -41.50 2.21 -22.17
N ILE A 126 -40.55 2.11 -21.25
CA ILE A 126 -40.49 1.03 -20.25
C ILE A 126 -41.74 1.05 -19.37
N SER A 127 -42.18 2.22 -18.91
CA SER A 127 -43.43 2.38 -18.16
C SER A 127 -44.61 1.78 -18.91
N ALA A 128 -44.78 2.13 -20.19
CA ALA A 128 -45.82 1.58 -21.04
C ALA A 128 -45.68 0.06 -21.23
N LEU A 129 -44.44 -0.43 -21.31
CA LEU A 129 -44.16 -1.84 -21.53
C LEU A 129 -44.45 -2.69 -20.28
N ILE A 130 -44.12 -2.20 -19.08
CA ILE A 130 -44.57 -2.88 -17.87
C ILE A 130 -46.07 -2.72 -17.65
N PHE A 131 -46.71 -1.59 -18.01
CA PHE A 131 -48.17 -1.51 -17.96
C PHE A 131 -48.82 -2.67 -18.74
N VAL A 132 -48.28 -2.96 -19.93
CA VAL A 132 -48.72 -4.11 -20.75
C VAL A 132 -48.34 -5.44 -20.07
N SER A 133 -47.17 -5.52 -19.44
CA SER A 133 -46.69 -6.74 -18.76
C SER A 133 -47.37 -7.05 -17.42
N SER A 134 -47.87 -6.04 -16.70
CA SER A 134 -48.51 -6.19 -15.38
C SER A 134 -49.97 -6.61 -15.46
N GLN A 135 -50.50 -6.77 -16.68
CA GLN A 135 -51.85 -7.27 -16.93
C GLN A 135 -51.85 -8.79 -16.78
N ASP A 136 -51.63 -9.28 -15.55
CA ASP A 136 -51.33 -10.68 -15.28
C ASP A 136 -52.46 -11.62 -15.74
N GLU A 137 -53.70 -11.18 -15.59
CA GLU A 137 -54.90 -11.92 -15.97
C GLU A 137 -55.23 -11.87 -17.46
N ALA A 138 -54.77 -10.83 -18.18
CA ALA A 138 -55.17 -10.59 -19.57
C ALA A 138 -54.19 -11.20 -20.59
N LEU A 139 -52.92 -11.37 -20.23
CA LEU A 139 -51.87 -11.86 -21.12
C LEU A 139 -51.09 -13.00 -20.46
N GLY A 140 -51.09 -14.19 -21.07
CA GLY A 140 -50.26 -15.31 -20.62
C GLY A 140 -48.76 -14.97 -20.67
N GLY A 141 -47.95 -15.55 -19.77
CA GLY A 141 -46.52 -15.22 -19.62
C GLY A 141 -45.71 -15.28 -20.91
N GLY A 142 -45.97 -16.27 -21.77
CA GLY A 142 -45.33 -16.40 -23.09
C GLY A 142 -45.58 -15.19 -24.01
N TRP A 143 -46.77 -14.59 -23.98
CA TRP A 143 -47.06 -13.39 -24.77
C TRP A 143 -46.32 -12.16 -24.26
N ARG A 144 -46.13 -12.04 -22.94
CA ARG A 144 -45.38 -10.93 -22.35
C ARG A 144 -43.92 -10.96 -22.77
N VAL A 145 -43.31 -12.14 -22.76
CA VAL A 145 -41.95 -12.36 -23.28
C VAL A 145 -41.89 -12.03 -24.77
N ALA A 146 -42.84 -12.51 -25.57
CA ALA A 146 -42.88 -12.25 -27.02
C ALA A 146 -43.01 -10.75 -27.34
N ILE A 147 -43.84 -10.01 -26.60
CA ILE A 147 -44.02 -8.57 -26.76
C ILE A 147 -42.73 -7.83 -26.39
N LEU A 148 -42.11 -8.12 -25.24
CA LEU A 148 -40.84 -7.49 -24.83
C LEU A 148 -39.71 -7.78 -25.84
N ALA A 149 -39.65 -9.01 -26.36
CA ALA A 149 -38.68 -9.41 -27.37
C ALA A 149 -38.90 -8.64 -28.69
N ALA A 150 -40.16 -8.50 -29.12
CA ALA A 150 -40.52 -7.72 -30.30
C ALA A 150 -40.11 -6.24 -30.17
N TYR A 151 -40.37 -5.61 -29.01
CA TYR A 151 -39.89 -4.25 -28.74
C TYR A 151 -38.37 -4.16 -28.76
N THR A 152 -37.68 -5.11 -28.14
CA THR A 152 -36.21 -5.16 -28.11
C THR A 152 -35.66 -5.20 -29.53
N VAL A 153 -36.19 -6.07 -30.40
CA VAL A 153 -35.81 -6.15 -31.82
C VAL A 153 -36.16 -4.86 -32.56
N ALA A 154 -37.32 -4.27 -32.31
CA ALA A 154 -37.72 -3.01 -32.93
C ALA A 154 -36.77 -1.86 -32.58
N PHE A 155 -36.37 -1.71 -31.31
CA PHE A 155 -35.38 -0.71 -30.87
C PHE A 155 -34.01 -0.94 -31.49
N MET A 156 -33.54 -2.18 -31.55
CA MET A 156 -32.27 -2.52 -32.21
C MET A 156 -32.30 -2.20 -33.71
N ALA A 157 -33.34 -2.63 -34.41
CA ALA A 157 -33.51 -2.41 -35.84
C ALA A 157 -33.65 -0.90 -36.16
N ALA A 158 -34.44 -0.17 -35.38
CA ALA A 158 -34.56 1.28 -35.49
C ALA A 158 -33.21 1.96 -35.23
N GLY A 159 -32.46 1.55 -34.21
CA GLY A 159 -31.13 2.07 -33.92
C GLY A 159 -30.16 1.90 -35.09
N LEU A 160 -30.11 0.70 -35.69
CA LEU A 160 -29.29 0.41 -36.87
C LEU A 160 -29.75 1.17 -38.13
N LEU A 161 -31.06 1.32 -38.32
CA LEU A 161 -31.62 2.00 -39.49
C LEU A 161 -31.42 3.52 -39.41
N LEU A 162 -31.69 4.13 -38.26
CA LEU A 162 -31.54 5.56 -38.02
C LEU A 162 -30.08 6.01 -38.18
N GLN A 163 -29.10 5.15 -37.89
CA GLN A 163 -27.69 5.42 -38.16
C GLN A 163 -27.37 5.65 -39.65
N ARG A 164 -28.20 5.14 -40.56
CA ARG A 164 -28.03 5.34 -42.01
C ARG A 164 -28.54 6.69 -42.49
N TRP A 165 -29.37 7.39 -41.71
CA TRP A 165 -30.01 8.63 -42.13
C TRP A 165 -29.33 9.85 -41.50
N PRO A 166 -28.65 10.72 -42.29
CA PRO A 166 -27.81 11.80 -41.74
C PRO A 166 -28.53 12.74 -40.78
N ARG A 167 -29.84 13.00 -41.00
CA ARG A 167 -30.65 13.90 -40.19
C ARG A 167 -30.95 13.40 -38.77
N VAL A 168 -31.00 12.07 -38.60
CA VAL A 168 -31.38 11.41 -37.33
C VAL A 168 -30.31 10.43 -36.86
N ARG A 169 -29.12 10.49 -37.47
CA ARG A 169 -27.98 9.62 -37.18
C ARG A 169 -27.59 9.64 -35.71
N GLU A 170 -27.82 10.77 -35.05
CA GLU A 170 -27.50 10.94 -33.63
C GLU A 170 -28.46 10.19 -32.68
N ALA A 171 -29.70 9.92 -33.10
CA ALA A 171 -30.66 9.12 -32.34
C ALA A 171 -30.38 7.62 -32.44
N GLY A 172 -29.77 7.17 -33.54
CA GLY A 172 -29.50 5.75 -33.80
C GLY A 172 -28.75 5.01 -32.66
N PRO A 173 -27.62 5.53 -32.14
CA PRO A 173 -26.90 4.92 -31.01
C PRO A 173 -27.74 4.76 -29.74
N VAL A 174 -28.72 5.65 -29.51
CA VAL A 174 -29.57 5.64 -28.33
C VAL A 174 -30.62 4.54 -28.43
N PHE A 175 -31.35 4.47 -29.55
CA PHE A 175 -32.31 3.37 -29.79
C PHE A 175 -31.60 2.01 -29.71
N LEU A 176 -30.37 1.95 -30.21
CA LEU A 176 -29.54 0.77 -30.11
C LEU A 176 -29.12 0.45 -28.66
N ALA A 177 -28.79 1.47 -27.85
CA ALA A 177 -28.47 1.32 -26.43
C ALA A 177 -29.69 0.85 -25.61
N ILE A 178 -30.88 1.35 -25.94
CA ILE A 178 -32.15 0.91 -25.35
C ILE A 178 -32.41 -0.56 -25.65
N GLY A 179 -32.34 -0.96 -26.93
CA GLY A 179 -32.49 -2.37 -27.31
C GLY A 179 -31.43 -3.27 -26.66
N ALA A 180 -30.20 -2.77 -26.56
CA ALA A 180 -29.12 -3.44 -25.85
C ALA A 180 -29.45 -3.65 -24.36
N LEU A 181 -29.94 -2.61 -23.67
CA LEU A 181 -30.32 -2.70 -22.25
C LEU A 181 -31.52 -3.62 -22.01
N MET A 182 -32.48 -3.67 -22.94
CA MET A 182 -33.65 -4.56 -22.85
C MET A 182 -33.31 -6.03 -23.07
N THR A 183 -32.19 -6.32 -23.73
CA THR A 183 -31.76 -7.69 -24.04
C THR A 183 -31.67 -8.61 -22.81
N PRO A 184 -30.92 -8.28 -21.74
CA PRO A 184 -30.89 -9.12 -20.54
C PRO A 184 -32.27 -9.22 -19.84
N LEU A 185 -33.09 -8.17 -19.89
CA LEU A 185 -34.42 -8.17 -19.28
C LEU A 185 -35.37 -9.20 -19.92
N ASN A 186 -35.20 -9.50 -21.22
CA ASN A 186 -35.97 -10.58 -21.86
C ASN A 186 -35.73 -11.93 -21.21
N PHE A 187 -34.51 -12.22 -20.78
CA PHE A 187 -34.19 -13.49 -20.12
C PHE A 187 -34.72 -13.55 -18.69
N VAL A 188 -34.68 -12.43 -17.97
CA VAL A 188 -35.27 -12.33 -16.63
C VAL A 188 -36.77 -12.57 -16.71
N LEU A 189 -37.47 -11.90 -17.64
CA LEU A 189 -38.90 -12.11 -17.84
C LEU A 189 -39.22 -13.52 -18.34
N LEU A 190 -38.37 -14.09 -19.20
CA LEU A 190 -38.53 -15.47 -19.66
C LEU A 190 -38.41 -16.47 -18.49
N HIS A 191 -37.47 -16.25 -17.56
CA HIS A 191 -37.36 -17.08 -16.36
C HIS A 191 -38.62 -16.94 -15.51
N ASP A 192 -38.94 -15.72 -15.09
CA ASP A 192 -40.02 -15.44 -14.14
C ASP A 192 -41.40 -15.86 -14.66
N ALA A 193 -41.70 -15.58 -15.94
CA ALA A 193 -43.04 -15.76 -16.51
C ALA A 193 -43.26 -17.10 -17.25
N VAL A 194 -42.21 -17.88 -17.53
CA VAL A 194 -42.34 -19.10 -18.35
C VAL A 194 -41.54 -20.29 -17.82
N LEU A 195 -40.32 -20.09 -17.31
CA LEU A 195 -39.42 -21.19 -16.96
C LEU A 195 -39.39 -21.54 -15.47
N SER A 196 -39.79 -20.60 -14.60
CA SER A 196 -39.91 -20.77 -13.14
C SER A 196 -40.83 -21.95 -12.80
N ASP A 197 -42.00 -22.02 -13.43
CA ASP A 197 -42.97 -23.11 -13.30
C ASP A 197 -42.46 -24.47 -13.80
N ARG A 198 -41.36 -24.49 -14.56
CA ARG A 198 -40.76 -25.69 -15.14
C ARG A 198 -39.50 -26.14 -14.39
N GLU A 199 -39.27 -25.62 -13.19
CA GLU A 199 -38.12 -25.94 -12.33
C GLU A 199 -36.75 -25.68 -13.00
N VAL A 200 -36.70 -24.79 -13.99
CA VAL A 200 -35.43 -24.40 -14.60
C VAL A 200 -34.66 -23.50 -13.63
N SER A 201 -33.45 -23.91 -13.26
CA SER A 201 -32.58 -23.15 -12.36
C SER A 201 -32.39 -21.72 -12.84
N GLY A 202 -32.68 -20.74 -11.97
CA GLY A 202 -32.47 -19.33 -12.25
C GLY A 202 -31.00 -19.00 -12.56
N ALA A 203 -30.05 -19.70 -11.93
CA ALA A 203 -28.62 -19.55 -12.19
C ALA A 203 -28.26 -19.88 -13.65
N LEU A 204 -28.83 -20.96 -14.19
CA LEU A 204 -28.61 -21.37 -15.58
C LEU A 204 -29.16 -20.34 -16.56
N VAL A 205 -30.37 -19.83 -16.32
CA VAL A 205 -30.96 -18.79 -17.19
C VAL A 205 -30.15 -17.50 -17.11
N TRP A 206 -29.69 -17.12 -15.91
CA TRP A 206 -28.83 -15.94 -15.72
C TRP A 206 -27.47 -16.08 -16.42
N PHE A 207 -26.87 -17.27 -16.39
CA PHE A 207 -25.65 -17.59 -17.13
C PHE A 207 -25.84 -17.44 -18.64
N ILE A 208 -26.89 -18.06 -19.19
CA ILE A 208 -27.21 -17.97 -20.62
C ILE A 208 -27.49 -16.51 -21.02
N ALA A 209 -28.24 -15.77 -20.21
CA ALA A 209 -28.53 -14.36 -20.44
C ALA A 209 -27.26 -13.51 -20.49
N SER A 210 -26.32 -13.76 -19.57
CA SER A 210 -25.06 -13.04 -19.47
C SER A 210 -24.13 -13.36 -20.65
N VAL A 211 -24.02 -14.64 -21.06
CA VAL A 211 -23.25 -15.05 -22.24
C VAL A 211 -23.81 -14.43 -23.51
N TYR A 212 -25.14 -14.47 -23.69
CA TYR A 212 -25.81 -13.85 -24.84
C TYR A 212 -25.57 -12.35 -24.87
N SER A 213 -25.74 -11.68 -23.72
CA SER A 213 -25.53 -10.22 -23.60
C SER A 213 -24.07 -9.85 -23.87
N ALA A 214 -23.11 -10.61 -23.37
CA ALA A 214 -21.68 -10.41 -23.62
C ALA A 214 -21.36 -10.52 -25.12
N ALA A 215 -21.83 -11.58 -25.78
CA ALA A 215 -21.64 -11.79 -27.22
C ALA A 215 -22.30 -10.66 -28.03
N PHE A 216 -23.52 -10.27 -27.65
CA PHE A 216 -24.25 -9.20 -28.31
C PHE A 216 -23.54 -7.84 -28.17
N TYR A 217 -23.12 -7.46 -26.97
CA TYR A 217 -22.39 -6.20 -26.75
C TYR A 217 -21.02 -6.22 -27.41
N ALA A 218 -20.31 -7.35 -27.42
CA ALA A 218 -19.05 -7.51 -28.13
C ALA A 218 -19.23 -7.36 -29.66
N LEU A 219 -20.34 -7.87 -30.22
CA LEU A 219 -20.69 -7.66 -31.62
C LEU A 219 -20.96 -6.19 -31.93
N LEU A 220 -21.70 -5.49 -31.08
CA LEU A 220 -21.95 -4.04 -31.24
C LEU A 220 -20.65 -3.23 -31.15
N PHE A 221 -19.74 -3.61 -30.25
CA PHE A 221 -18.42 -3.02 -30.16
C PHE A 221 -17.59 -3.29 -31.44
N GLY A 222 -17.53 -4.54 -31.89
CA GLY A 222 -16.75 -4.97 -33.05
C GLY A 222 -17.25 -4.40 -34.39
N THR A 223 -18.55 -4.18 -34.53
CA THR A 223 -19.16 -3.53 -35.71
C THR A 223 -18.97 -2.02 -35.75
N GLY A 224 -18.38 -1.42 -34.70
CA GLY A 224 -18.15 0.02 -34.61
C GLY A 224 -19.38 0.83 -34.22
N ALA A 225 -20.44 0.20 -33.69
CA ALA A 225 -21.65 0.90 -33.23
C ALA A 225 -21.39 1.83 -32.03
N GLY A 226 -20.29 1.62 -31.31
CA GLY A 226 -19.77 2.53 -30.29
C GLY A 226 -18.73 1.87 -29.39
N ARG A 227 -17.67 2.59 -29.01
CA ARG A 227 -16.65 2.08 -28.06
C ARG A 227 -17.22 1.81 -26.67
N LEU A 228 -18.31 2.49 -26.30
CA LEU A 228 -18.95 2.35 -25.00
C LEU A 228 -19.53 0.95 -24.75
N TYR A 229 -19.84 0.18 -25.81
CA TYR A 229 -20.34 -1.20 -25.67
C TYR A 229 -19.30 -2.18 -25.10
N ALA A 230 -18.02 -1.81 -25.05
CA ALA A 230 -17.00 -2.60 -24.38
C ALA A 230 -17.24 -2.72 -22.86
N ILE A 231 -17.80 -1.68 -22.23
CA ILE A 231 -18.08 -1.66 -20.78
C ILE A 231 -19.16 -2.68 -20.41
N PRO A 232 -20.39 -2.63 -20.96
CA PRO A 232 -21.41 -3.62 -20.65
C PRO A 232 -21.03 -5.01 -21.16
N ALA A 233 -20.24 -5.15 -22.24
CA ALA A 233 -19.67 -6.44 -22.63
C ALA A 233 -18.79 -7.02 -21.52
N GLY A 234 -17.87 -6.23 -20.95
CA GLY A 234 -17.02 -6.65 -19.83
C GLY A 234 -17.84 -7.03 -18.59
N LEU A 235 -18.84 -6.22 -18.22
CA LEU A 235 -19.74 -6.52 -17.11
C LEU A 235 -20.55 -7.81 -17.35
N ALA A 236 -21.03 -8.04 -18.57
CA ALA A 236 -21.75 -9.26 -18.92
C ALA A 236 -20.83 -10.50 -18.90
N VAL A 237 -19.56 -10.36 -19.29
CA VAL A 237 -18.55 -11.44 -19.15
C VAL A 237 -18.30 -11.76 -17.67
N LEU A 238 -18.14 -10.74 -16.83
CA LEU A 238 -18.00 -10.94 -15.37
C LEU A 238 -19.24 -11.60 -14.77
N SER A 239 -20.44 -11.16 -15.16
CA SER A 239 -21.70 -11.75 -14.70
C SER A 239 -21.86 -13.20 -15.18
N ALA A 240 -21.45 -13.50 -16.43
CA ALA A 240 -21.43 -14.87 -16.96
C ALA A 240 -20.45 -15.75 -16.16
N TRP A 241 -19.26 -15.25 -15.83
CA TRP A 241 -18.30 -16.00 -15.02
C TRP A 241 -18.81 -16.28 -13.59
N GLY A 242 -19.38 -15.28 -12.93
CA GLY A 242 -19.95 -15.44 -11.59
C GLY A 242 -21.15 -16.39 -11.56
N SER A 243 -22.08 -16.26 -12.50
CA SER A 243 -23.25 -17.14 -12.60
C SER A 243 -22.92 -18.56 -13.04
N LEU A 244 -21.83 -18.75 -13.80
CA LEU A 244 -21.31 -20.08 -14.12
C LEU A 244 -20.93 -20.83 -12.83
N ALA A 245 -20.24 -20.19 -11.88
CA ALA A 245 -19.90 -20.80 -10.60
C ALA A 245 -21.13 -21.30 -9.84
N VAL A 246 -22.19 -20.49 -9.77
CA VAL A 246 -23.45 -20.90 -9.12
C VAL A 246 -24.12 -22.04 -9.89
N THR A 247 -24.10 -21.98 -11.22
CA THR A 247 -24.72 -22.99 -12.09
C THR A 247 -24.03 -24.36 -11.97
N VAL A 248 -22.70 -24.39 -11.83
CA VAL A 248 -21.94 -25.63 -11.64
C VAL A 248 -21.83 -26.05 -10.17
N GLY A 249 -22.45 -25.29 -9.24
CA GLY A 249 -22.49 -25.63 -7.82
C GLY A 249 -21.17 -25.44 -7.09
N ILE A 250 -20.34 -24.48 -7.49
CA ILE A 250 -19.11 -24.13 -6.77
C ILE A 250 -19.49 -23.53 -5.40
N PRO A 251 -18.99 -24.09 -4.28
CA PRO A 251 -19.26 -23.55 -2.95
C PRO A 251 -18.74 -22.11 -2.81
N ILE A 252 -19.43 -21.29 -2.02
CA ILE A 252 -19.13 -19.86 -1.91
C ILE A 252 -17.72 -19.60 -1.39
N GLU A 253 -17.18 -20.50 -0.57
CA GLU A 253 -15.84 -20.46 0.01
C GLU A 253 -14.75 -20.57 -1.06
N TRP A 254 -15.04 -21.19 -2.20
CA TRP A 254 -14.15 -21.26 -3.37
C TRP A 254 -14.26 -20.04 -4.28
N GLY A 255 -15.08 -19.05 -3.92
CA GLY A 255 -15.29 -17.83 -4.69
C GLY A 255 -13.99 -17.07 -4.98
N GLY A 256 -13.07 -16.99 -4.00
CA GLY A 256 -11.77 -16.33 -4.18
C GLY A 256 -10.92 -16.99 -5.27
N ALA A 257 -10.75 -18.31 -5.20
CA ALA A 257 -10.04 -19.08 -6.21
C ALA A 257 -10.70 -18.96 -7.59
N TRP A 258 -12.03 -19.05 -7.65
CA TRP A 258 -12.81 -18.93 -8.89
C TRP A 258 -12.59 -17.59 -9.61
N TRP A 259 -12.60 -16.48 -8.87
CA TRP A 259 -12.35 -15.15 -9.45
C TRP A 259 -10.88 -14.94 -9.84
N LEU A 260 -9.94 -15.62 -9.18
CA LEU A 260 -8.54 -15.59 -9.61
C LEU A 260 -8.26 -16.41 -10.86
N VAL A 261 -9.01 -17.50 -11.11
CA VAL A 261 -8.95 -18.18 -12.41
C VAL A 261 -9.34 -17.20 -13.52
N PHE A 262 -10.39 -16.40 -13.32
CA PHE A 262 -10.77 -15.35 -14.27
C PHE A 262 -9.66 -14.31 -14.46
N ALA A 263 -9.07 -13.82 -13.37
CA ALA A 263 -7.97 -12.85 -13.43
C ALA A 263 -6.75 -13.42 -14.18
N ALA A 264 -6.42 -14.70 -13.97
CA ALA A 264 -5.32 -15.40 -14.65
C ALA A 264 -5.58 -15.55 -16.14
N VAL A 265 -6.78 -16.01 -16.53
CA VAL A 265 -7.18 -16.11 -17.95
C VAL A 265 -7.19 -14.73 -18.61
N GLY A 266 -7.67 -13.71 -17.90
CA GLY A 266 -7.63 -12.32 -18.36
C GLY A 266 -6.20 -11.82 -18.59
N ALA A 267 -5.29 -12.07 -17.64
CA ALA A 267 -3.88 -11.70 -17.76
C ALA A 267 -3.19 -12.42 -18.94
N ASP A 268 -3.45 -13.72 -19.13
CA ASP A 268 -2.91 -14.52 -20.24
C ASP A 268 -3.43 -14.03 -21.60
N ALA A 269 -4.73 -13.78 -21.73
CA ALA A 269 -5.33 -13.24 -22.96
C ALA A 269 -4.71 -11.88 -23.34
N VAL A 270 -4.39 -11.05 -22.35
CA VAL A 270 -3.81 -9.71 -22.55
C VAL A 270 -2.33 -9.80 -22.91
N LEU A 271 -1.60 -10.73 -22.28
CA LEU A 271 -0.25 -11.13 -22.64
C LEU A 271 -0.18 -11.58 -24.11
N ALA A 272 -1.07 -12.49 -24.51
CA ALA A 272 -1.17 -12.99 -25.89
C ALA A 272 -1.45 -11.86 -26.89
N ALA A 273 -2.29 -10.89 -26.51
CA ALA A 273 -2.59 -9.72 -27.32
C ALA A 273 -1.44 -8.68 -27.40
N ARG A 274 -0.40 -8.79 -26.56
CA ARG A 274 0.71 -7.83 -26.40
C ARG A 274 0.25 -6.37 -26.24
N ARG A 275 -0.94 -6.16 -25.66
CA ARG A 275 -1.56 -4.84 -25.49
C ARG A 275 -2.06 -4.71 -24.06
N TRP A 276 -1.13 -4.50 -23.14
CA TRP A 276 -1.48 -4.05 -21.80
C TRP A 276 -1.96 -2.60 -21.88
N SER A 277 -3.25 -2.40 -21.61
CA SER A 277 -3.76 -1.06 -21.29
C SER A 277 -3.83 -0.92 -19.78
N ASN A 278 -3.55 0.28 -19.26
CA ASN A 278 -3.64 0.56 -17.83
C ASN A 278 -5.01 0.20 -17.26
N VAL A 279 -6.08 0.33 -18.05
CA VAL A 279 -7.44 -0.05 -17.66
C VAL A 279 -7.56 -1.55 -17.36
N VAL A 280 -7.00 -2.39 -18.24
CA VAL A 280 -7.01 -3.84 -18.05
C VAL A 280 -6.18 -4.24 -16.84
N ALA A 281 -5.02 -3.62 -16.65
CA ALA A 281 -4.19 -3.84 -15.47
C ALA A 281 -4.98 -3.54 -14.18
N VAL A 282 -5.61 -2.37 -14.12
CA VAL A 282 -6.43 -1.95 -12.97
C VAL A 282 -7.57 -2.93 -12.73
N VAL A 283 -8.30 -3.36 -13.76
CA VAL A 283 -9.40 -4.32 -13.60
C VAL A 283 -8.90 -5.67 -13.08
N VAL A 284 -7.82 -6.22 -13.65
CA VAL A 284 -7.22 -7.49 -13.18
C VAL A 284 -6.73 -7.36 -11.74
N THR A 285 -6.07 -6.25 -11.39
CA THR A 285 -5.61 -5.98 -10.02
C THR A 285 -6.78 -5.87 -9.05
N VAL A 286 -7.82 -5.11 -9.37
CA VAL A 286 -9.00 -4.96 -8.50
C VAL A 286 -9.69 -6.30 -8.28
N ILE A 287 -9.90 -7.10 -9.34
CA ILE A 287 -10.48 -8.45 -9.22
C ILE A 287 -9.59 -9.34 -8.35
N ALA A 288 -8.28 -9.34 -8.59
CA ALA A 288 -7.34 -10.15 -7.82
C ALA A 288 -7.30 -9.75 -6.34
N THR A 289 -7.31 -8.45 -6.04
CA THR A 289 -7.36 -7.94 -4.66
C THR A 289 -8.66 -8.32 -3.97
N LEU A 290 -9.82 -8.09 -4.60
CA LEU A 290 -11.12 -8.45 -4.03
C LEU A 290 -11.24 -9.97 -3.82
N ALA A 291 -10.77 -10.77 -4.78
CA ALA A 291 -10.76 -12.23 -4.68
C ALA A 291 -9.87 -12.72 -3.52
N THR A 292 -8.71 -12.08 -3.31
CA THR A 292 -7.79 -12.43 -2.22
C THR A 292 -8.36 -12.03 -0.87
N LEU A 293 -8.95 -10.83 -0.74
CA LEU A 293 -9.64 -10.39 0.47
C LEU A 293 -10.80 -11.32 0.82
N PHE A 294 -11.60 -11.68 -0.18
CA PHE A 294 -12.70 -12.63 -0.01
C PHE A 294 -12.20 -14.01 0.42
N ALA A 295 -11.10 -14.52 -0.16
CA ALA A 295 -10.50 -15.79 0.26
C ALA A 295 -9.97 -15.75 1.70
N LEU A 296 -9.32 -14.65 2.11
CA LEU A 296 -8.85 -14.49 3.50
C LEU A 296 -10.03 -14.48 4.47
N LEU A 297 -11.09 -13.75 4.14
CA LEU A 297 -12.32 -13.70 4.93
C LEU A 297 -13.02 -15.07 4.98
N ALA A 298 -13.14 -15.77 3.85
CA ALA A 298 -13.72 -17.09 3.82
C ALA A 298 -12.90 -18.10 4.63
N ALA A 299 -11.57 -18.02 4.60
CA ALA A 299 -10.70 -18.89 5.38
C ALA A 299 -10.82 -18.66 6.90
N SER A 300 -11.15 -17.44 7.34
CA SER A 300 -11.37 -17.17 8.78
C SER A 300 -12.72 -17.68 9.29
N PHE A 301 -13.69 -17.97 8.41
CA PHE A 301 -15.03 -18.43 8.81
C PHE A 301 -15.33 -19.90 8.45
N ALA A 302 -14.57 -20.51 7.55
CA ALA A 302 -14.88 -21.83 7.01
C ALA A 302 -14.00 -22.94 7.61
N ASP A 303 -14.51 -23.63 8.63
CA ASP A 303 -13.86 -24.78 9.30
C ASP A 303 -13.60 -25.98 8.35
N ALA A 304 -14.28 -26.05 7.20
CA ALA A 304 -14.25 -27.22 6.31
C ALA A 304 -13.47 -27.01 4.99
N HIS A 305 -13.04 -25.79 4.68
CA HIS A 305 -12.58 -25.42 3.33
C HIS A 305 -11.22 -24.72 3.30
N HIS A 306 -10.28 -25.18 4.12
CA HIS A 306 -8.96 -24.54 4.28
C HIS A 306 -8.13 -24.51 2.97
N TRP A 307 -8.38 -25.44 2.04
CA TRP A 307 -7.67 -25.55 0.76
C TRP A 307 -7.96 -24.43 -0.25
N GLN A 308 -9.03 -23.65 -0.09
CA GLN A 308 -9.32 -22.56 -1.03
C GLN A 308 -8.28 -21.43 -0.97
N LEU A 309 -7.72 -21.15 0.22
CA LEU A 309 -6.75 -20.08 0.43
C LEU A 309 -5.40 -20.34 -0.29
N PRO A 310 -4.74 -21.50 -0.14
CA PRO A 310 -3.50 -21.78 -0.87
C PRO A 310 -3.71 -21.80 -2.38
N VAL A 311 -4.85 -22.32 -2.88
CA VAL A 311 -5.19 -22.28 -4.31
C VAL A 311 -5.33 -20.85 -4.79
N THR A 312 -6.04 -20.00 -4.03
CA THR A 312 -6.18 -18.56 -4.31
C THR A 312 -4.80 -17.90 -4.39
N LEU A 313 -3.96 -18.03 -3.37
CA LEU A 313 -2.63 -17.40 -3.34
C LEU A 313 -1.70 -17.91 -4.46
N THR A 314 -1.83 -19.19 -4.85
CA THR A 314 -1.09 -19.77 -5.99
C THR A 314 -1.51 -19.13 -7.31
N LEU A 315 -2.81 -18.95 -7.54
CA LEU A 315 -3.32 -18.27 -8.73
C LEU A 315 -2.92 -16.80 -8.74
N LEU A 316 -2.95 -16.11 -7.59
CA LEU A 316 -2.49 -14.72 -7.46
C LEU A 316 -1.00 -14.60 -7.81
N THR A 317 -0.18 -15.55 -7.32
CA THR A 317 1.25 -15.64 -7.67
C THR A 317 1.43 -15.73 -9.18
N ALA A 318 0.65 -16.58 -9.85
CA ALA A 318 0.70 -16.72 -11.31
C ALA A 318 0.29 -15.42 -12.02
N VAL A 319 -0.79 -14.75 -11.56
CA VAL A 319 -1.24 -13.45 -12.11
C VAL A 319 -0.16 -12.39 -11.98
N VAL A 320 0.44 -12.24 -10.79
CA VAL A 320 1.51 -11.26 -10.55
C VAL A 320 2.75 -11.59 -11.36
N GLY A 321 3.14 -12.86 -11.46
CA GLY A 321 4.26 -13.30 -12.29
C GLY A 321 4.03 -13.02 -13.78
N MET A 322 2.83 -13.32 -14.29
CA MET A 322 2.43 -13.03 -15.68
C MET A 322 2.39 -11.53 -15.97
N ALA A 323 1.77 -10.74 -15.09
CA ALA A 323 1.70 -9.29 -15.22
C ALA A 323 3.11 -8.66 -15.17
N GLY A 324 3.94 -9.08 -14.23
CA GLY A 324 5.33 -8.68 -14.09
C GLY A 324 6.16 -8.97 -15.34
N ALA A 325 6.10 -10.21 -15.82
CA ALA A 325 6.77 -10.63 -17.06
C ALA A 325 6.30 -9.82 -18.28
N SER A 326 5.00 -9.49 -18.34
CA SER A 326 4.43 -8.72 -19.44
C SER A 326 4.91 -7.27 -19.47
N GLN A 327 5.01 -6.64 -18.30
CA GLN A 327 5.40 -5.23 -18.14
C GLN A 327 6.91 -5.07 -18.05
N ARG A 328 7.66 -6.19 -17.96
CA ARG A 328 9.09 -6.22 -17.67
C ARG A 328 9.42 -5.50 -16.36
N GLU A 329 8.51 -5.60 -15.40
CA GLU A 329 8.67 -5.02 -14.06
C GLU A 329 9.44 -6.00 -13.19
N PRO A 330 10.73 -5.77 -12.92
CA PRO A 330 11.56 -6.74 -12.21
C PRO A 330 10.99 -7.03 -10.81
N MET A 331 10.52 -6.01 -10.10
CA MET A 331 10.01 -6.15 -8.72
C MET A 331 8.83 -7.11 -8.58
N ALA A 332 8.10 -7.39 -9.67
CA ALA A 332 7.02 -8.38 -9.65
C ALA A 332 7.51 -9.80 -9.36
N VAL A 333 8.77 -10.13 -9.67
CA VAL A 333 9.39 -11.43 -9.31
C VAL A 333 9.47 -11.58 -7.79
N LEU A 334 9.85 -10.51 -7.08
CA LEU A 334 9.91 -10.51 -5.62
C LEU A 334 8.51 -10.61 -5.01
N GLY A 335 7.55 -9.87 -5.57
CA GLY A 335 6.14 -9.98 -5.18
C GLY A 335 5.59 -11.40 -5.37
N ALA A 336 5.88 -12.04 -6.51
CA ALA A 336 5.50 -13.42 -6.77
C ALA A 336 6.18 -14.40 -5.80
N ALA A 337 7.45 -14.20 -5.44
CA ALA A 337 8.15 -15.04 -4.48
C ALA A 337 7.51 -14.96 -3.07
N VAL A 338 7.13 -13.77 -2.61
CA VAL A 338 6.41 -13.58 -1.34
C VAL A 338 5.04 -14.27 -1.37
N LEU A 339 4.29 -14.10 -2.45
CA LEU A 339 2.98 -14.74 -2.60
C LEU A 339 3.07 -16.26 -2.71
N ALA A 340 4.09 -16.80 -3.38
CA ALA A 340 4.37 -18.23 -3.45
C ALA A 340 4.68 -18.79 -2.05
N THR A 341 5.46 -18.04 -1.26
CA THR A 341 5.76 -18.38 0.14
C THR A 341 4.48 -18.44 0.97
N ALA A 342 3.63 -17.41 0.86
CA ALA A 342 2.35 -17.36 1.56
C ALA A 342 1.41 -18.50 1.14
N ALA A 343 1.36 -18.82 -0.17
CA ALA A 343 0.59 -19.95 -0.68
C ALA A 343 1.08 -21.29 -0.11
N ALA A 344 2.40 -21.48 0.00
CA ALA A 344 2.98 -22.69 0.57
C ALA A 344 2.70 -22.81 2.08
N ILE A 345 2.80 -21.72 2.85
CA ILE A 345 2.41 -21.70 4.27
C ILE A 345 0.91 -22.02 4.42
N ALA A 346 0.05 -21.37 3.62
CA ALA A 346 -1.39 -21.66 3.63
C ALA A 346 -1.68 -23.11 3.22
N GLY A 347 -0.85 -23.72 2.37
CA GLY A 347 -0.97 -25.12 1.96
C GLY A 347 -0.61 -26.09 3.09
N LEU A 348 0.45 -25.79 3.84
CA LEU A 348 0.82 -26.55 5.05
C LEU A 348 -0.29 -26.45 6.11
N TRP A 349 -0.82 -25.25 6.33
CA TRP A 349 -1.95 -25.03 7.24
C TRP A 349 -3.21 -25.79 6.81
N ALA A 350 -3.58 -25.72 5.52
CA ALA A 350 -4.72 -26.45 5.00
C ALA A 350 -4.54 -27.98 5.05
N GLY A 351 -3.29 -28.45 4.97
CA GLY A 351 -2.92 -29.85 5.15
C GLY A 351 -2.89 -30.32 6.60
N GLY A 352 -3.14 -29.43 7.57
CA GLY A 352 -3.05 -29.76 9.00
C GLY A 352 -1.63 -30.03 9.48
N ALA A 353 -0.62 -29.47 8.79
CA ALA A 353 0.76 -29.59 9.23
C ALA A 353 0.96 -28.84 10.56
N GLU A 354 1.83 -29.37 11.40
CA GLU A 354 2.23 -28.67 12.62
C GLU A 354 2.86 -27.32 12.29
N THR A 355 2.58 -26.33 13.11
CA THR A 355 2.97 -24.93 12.92
C THR A 355 4.50 -24.74 12.83
N GLY A 356 5.29 -25.65 13.41
CA GLY A 356 6.75 -25.68 13.23
C GLY A 356 7.18 -25.79 11.75
N TRP A 357 6.40 -26.44 10.90
CA TRP A 357 6.68 -26.55 9.47
C TRP A 357 6.55 -25.23 8.69
N TYR A 358 5.91 -24.21 9.25
CA TYR A 358 5.68 -22.94 8.55
C TYR A 358 6.96 -22.12 8.35
N SER A 359 8.07 -22.53 8.97
CA SER A 359 9.39 -21.91 8.79
C SER A 359 10.08 -22.32 7.49
N PHE A 360 9.75 -23.47 6.89
CA PHE A 360 10.46 -23.97 5.70
C PHE A 360 10.16 -23.21 4.41
N PRO A 361 8.91 -22.82 4.08
CA PRO A 361 8.66 -22.12 2.81
C PRO A 361 9.41 -20.78 2.67
N PRO A 362 9.49 -19.91 3.70
CA PRO A 362 10.34 -18.72 3.65
C PRO A 362 11.81 -19.06 3.43
N LEU A 363 12.36 -20.04 4.17
CA LEU A 363 13.76 -20.44 4.05
C LEU A 363 14.12 -20.95 2.65
N VAL A 364 13.27 -21.80 2.07
CA VAL A 364 13.43 -22.29 0.69
C VAL A 364 13.38 -21.13 -0.30
N THR A 365 12.43 -20.21 -0.13
CA THR A 365 12.32 -19.03 -1.01
C THR A 365 13.54 -18.13 -0.90
N GLY A 366 14.02 -17.85 0.32
CA GLY A 366 15.24 -17.09 0.55
C GLY A 366 16.46 -17.74 -0.10
N ALA A 367 16.60 -19.07 0.00
CA ALA A 367 17.69 -19.82 -0.63
C ALA A 367 17.63 -19.72 -2.17
N LEU A 368 16.45 -19.87 -2.77
CA LEU A 368 16.25 -19.71 -4.22
C LEU A 368 16.55 -18.29 -4.69
N LEU A 369 16.12 -17.27 -3.94
CA LEU A 369 16.39 -15.86 -4.25
C LEU A 369 17.90 -15.55 -4.20
N LEU A 370 18.62 -16.08 -3.21
CA LEU A 370 20.08 -15.96 -3.15
C LEU A 370 20.78 -16.69 -4.29
N ALA A 371 20.31 -17.88 -4.65
CA ALA A 371 20.86 -18.64 -5.76
C ALA A 371 20.65 -17.92 -7.12
N ALA A 372 19.51 -17.24 -7.29
CA ALA A 372 19.20 -16.47 -8.48
C ALA A 372 19.88 -15.09 -8.51
N ARG A 373 20.21 -14.51 -7.35
CA ARG A 373 20.80 -13.16 -7.20
C ARG A 373 21.96 -12.85 -8.17
N PRO A 374 22.96 -13.72 -8.39
CA PRO A 374 24.07 -13.41 -9.29
C PRO A 374 23.64 -13.08 -10.72
N SER A 375 22.52 -13.64 -11.19
CA SER A 375 21.98 -13.37 -12.52
C SER A 375 21.30 -11.99 -12.63
N TRP A 376 21.04 -11.33 -11.51
CA TRP A 376 20.27 -10.09 -11.42
C TRP A 376 21.12 -8.86 -11.11
N ILE A 377 22.33 -9.03 -10.58
CA ILE A 377 23.22 -7.94 -10.18
C ILE A 377 23.47 -6.98 -11.34
N THR A 378 23.82 -7.51 -12.52
CA THR A 378 24.15 -6.69 -13.68
C THR A 378 22.93 -6.13 -14.42
N PRO A 379 21.84 -6.89 -14.70
CA PRO A 379 20.71 -6.33 -15.42
C PRO A 379 19.77 -5.47 -14.56
N THR A 380 19.61 -5.80 -13.27
CA THR A 380 18.56 -5.25 -12.40
C THR A 380 19.02 -5.22 -10.93
N PRO A 381 19.92 -4.30 -10.54
CA PRO A 381 20.51 -4.27 -9.20
C PRO A 381 19.46 -4.12 -8.08
N GLN A 382 18.37 -3.40 -8.34
CA GLN A 382 17.24 -3.27 -7.41
C GLN A 382 16.61 -4.62 -7.04
N LEU A 383 16.53 -5.54 -8.00
CA LEU A 383 15.97 -6.87 -7.78
C LEU A 383 16.95 -7.76 -7.03
N ALA A 384 18.26 -7.69 -7.36
CA ALA A 384 19.30 -8.38 -6.63
C ALA A 384 19.37 -7.93 -5.16
N PHE A 385 19.11 -6.64 -4.91
CA PHE A 385 19.00 -6.06 -3.57
C PHE A 385 17.75 -6.54 -2.83
N GLY A 386 16.57 -6.43 -3.46
CA GLY A 386 15.33 -6.92 -2.85
C GLY A 386 15.36 -8.43 -2.57
N ALA A 387 16.01 -9.22 -3.42
CA ALA A 387 16.27 -10.65 -3.19
C ALA A 387 17.12 -10.90 -1.93
N LEU A 388 18.16 -10.08 -1.70
CA LEU A 388 19.00 -10.14 -0.50
C LEU A 388 18.20 -9.82 0.76
N LEU A 389 17.36 -8.77 0.73
CA LEU A 389 16.52 -8.39 1.86
C LEU A 389 15.48 -9.45 2.20
N LEU A 390 14.81 -10.02 1.19
CA LEU A 390 13.86 -11.10 1.41
C LEU A 390 14.53 -12.37 1.93
N ALA A 391 15.73 -12.69 1.47
CA ALA A 391 16.49 -13.82 2.01
C ALA A 391 16.94 -13.59 3.46
N ALA A 392 17.32 -12.36 3.82
CA ALA A 392 17.61 -12.01 5.22
C ALA A 392 16.35 -12.13 6.09
N GLY A 393 15.21 -11.62 5.63
CA GLY A 393 13.92 -11.78 6.29
C GLY A 393 13.52 -13.25 6.47
N ALA A 394 13.73 -14.08 5.44
CA ALA A 394 13.52 -15.52 5.52
C ALA A 394 14.41 -16.20 6.56
N GLY A 395 15.68 -15.80 6.69
CA GLY A 395 16.60 -16.31 7.70
C GLY A 395 16.21 -15.95 9.13
N LEU A 396 15.48 -14.85 9.32
CA LEU A 396 14.94 -14.44 10.63
C LEU A 396 13.58 -15.05 10.94
N TRP A 397 12.92 -15.68 9.97
CA TRP A 397 11.55 -16.20 10.13
C TRP A 397 11.38 -17.20 11.28
N PRO A 398 12.29 -18.18 11.51
CA PRO A 398 12.13 -19.11 12.63
C PRO A 398 12.08 -18.43 14.00
N LEU A 399 12.71 -17.25 14.16
CA LEU A 399 12.65 -16.49 15.42
C LEU A 399 11.25 -15.92 15.69
N LEU A 400 10.49 -15.60 14.63
CA LEU A 400 9.10 -15.13 14.77
C LEU A 400 8.16 -16.24 15.24
N LEU A 401 8.57 -17.50 15.10
CA LEU A 401 7.84 -18.69 15.52
C LEU A 401 8.53 -19.39 16.72
N LEU A 402 9.37 -18.68 17.47
CA LEU A 402 10.16 -19.29 18.55
C LEU A 402 9.27 -19.97 19.59
N ASP A 403 8.19 -19.32 20.04
CA ASP A 403 7.26 -19.91 21.02
C ASP A 403 6.63 -21.21 20.49
N THR A 404 6.24 -21.19 19.21
CA THR A 404 5.73 -22.38 18.52
C THR A 404 6.75 -23.52 18.46
N HIS A 405 8.02 -23.20 18.22
CA HIS A 405 9.12 -24.17 18.20
C HIS A 405 9.49 -24.69 19.59
N LEU A 406 9.29 -23.88 20.63
CA LEU A 406 9.52 -24.29 22.03
C LEU A 406 8.47 -25.29 22.53
N ASP A 407 7.24 -25.17 22.03
CA ASP A 407 6.11 -26.05 22.37
C ASP A 407 5.98 -27.28 21.44
N GLY A 408 6.53 -27.20 20.23
CA GLY A 408 6.42 -28.22 19.19
C GLY A 408 7.53 -29.28 19.17
N ASP A 409 7.61 -30.05 18.07
CA ASP A 409 8.67 -31.03 17.85
C ASP A 409 10.03 -30.34 17.68
N SER A 410 10.92 -30.62 18.63
CA SER A 410 12.28 -30.13 18.68
C SER A 410 13.13 -30.47 17.46
N TRP A 411 12.87 -31.57 16.72
CA TRP A 411 13.62 -31.86 15.49
C TRP A 411 13.26 -30.89 14.35
N ILE A 412 11.99 -30.52 14.24
CA ILE A 412 11.51 -29.56 13.24
C ILE A 412 12.13 -28.18 13.52
N ALA A 413 12.13 -27.77 14.79
CA ALA A 413 12.76 -26.53 15.24
C ALA A 413 14.26 -26.52 14.94
N ALA A 414 14.98 -27.61 15.28
CA ALA A 414 16.40 -27.74 14.99
C ALA A 414 16.70 -27.60 13.49
N ALA A 415 15.94 -28.28 12.64
CA ALA A 415 16.11 -28.20 11.19
C ALA A 415 15.81 -26.78 10.64
N ALA A 416 14.78 -26.11 11.14
CA ALA A 416 14.43 -24.74 10.74
C ALA A 416 15.54 -23.74 11.11
N PHE A 417 16.05 -23.80 12.34
CA PHE A 417 17.13 -22.93 12.80
C PHE A 417 18.47 -23.23 12.12
N LEU A 418 18.75 -24.49 11.78
CA LEU A 418 19.91 -24.86 10.98
C LEU A 418 19.81 -24.28 9.57
N GLY A 419 18.63 -24.36 8.95
CA GLY A 419 18.33 -23.75 7.65
C GLY A 419 18.51 -22.23 7.66
N ALA A 420 18.01 -21.55 8.70
CA ALA A 420 18.24 -20.13 8.93
C ALA A 420 19.74 -19.80 9.06
N GLY A 421 20.47 -20.57 9.87
CA GLY A 421 21.91 -20.42 10.05
C GLY A 421 22.68 -20.54 8.73
N ALA A 422 22.38 -21.57 7.94
CA ALA A 422 22.98 -21.77 6.62
C ALA A 422 22.68 -20.60 5.67
N LEU A 423 21.43 -20.15 5.62
CA LEU A 423 21.00 -19.05 4.75
C LEU A 423 21.71 -17.74 5.10
N LEU A 424 21.75 -17.38 6.38
CA LEU A 424 22.43 -16.17 6.88
C LEU A 424 23.96 -16.26 6.71
N ALA A 425 24.55 -17.45 6.81
CA ALA A 425 25.96 -17.66 6.51
C ALA A 425 26.27 -17.44 5.03
N VAL A 426 25.40 -17.92 4.13
CA VAL A 426 25.53 -17.68 2.68
C VAL A 426 25.40 -16.19 2.38
N ILE A 427 24.49 -15.46 3.03
CA ILE A 427 24.39 -13.99 2.92
C ILE A 427 25.70 -13.33 3.33
N THR A 428 26.23 -13.74 4.49
CA THR A 428 27.51 -13.22 5.03
C THR A 428 28.66 -13.38 4.03
N TRP A 429 28.73 -14.52 3.35
CA TRP A 429 29.81 -14.84 2.41
C TRP A 429 29.60 -14.27 1.00
N SER A 430 28.36 -14.24 0.53
CA SER A 430 28.02 -13.75 -0.82
C SER A 430 28.00 -12.23 -0.92
N ASN A 431 27.86 -11.53 0.21
CA ASN A 431 27.83 -10.07 0.27
C ASN A 431 29.25 -9.47 0.26
N THR A 432 30.13 -9.86 -0.68
CA THR A 432 31.56 -9.48 -0.69
C THR A 432 31.92 -8.26 -1.55
N THR A 433 31.05 -7.86 -2.49
CA THR A 433 31.37 -6.82 -3.49
C THR A 433 30.43 -5.61 -3.50
N GLU A 434 29.21 -5.72 -2.95
CA GLU A 434 28.18 -4.67 -3.02
C GLU A 434 27.34 -4.68 -1.74
N GLY A 435 27.65 -3.80 -0.77
CA GLY A 435 26.95 -3.76 0.52
C GLY A 435 25.56 -3.12 0.48
N ILE A 436 24.73 -3.41 1.49
CA ILE A 436 23.35 -2.89 1.60
C ILE A 436 23.36 -1.35 1.63
N ALA A 437 24.37 -0.75 2.28
CA ALA A 437 24.54 0.69 2.39
C ALA A 437 24.87 1.42 1.06
N THR A 438 25.45 0.74 0.06
CA THR A 438 25.89 1.41 -1.18
C THR A 438 24.71 1.90 -2.03
N TRP A 439 23.53 1.27 -1.89
CA TRP A 439 22.35 1.62 -2.69
C TRP A 439 21.57 2.83 -2.16
N THR A 440 21.69 3.15 -0.86
CA THR A 440 21.02 4.33 -0.27
C THR A 440 21.70 5.65 -0.64
N GLY A 441 22.93 5.60 -1.18
CA GLY A 441 23.67 6.76 -1.70
C GLY A 441 23.17 7.16 -3.09
N VAL A 442 21.94 7.63 -3.19
CA VAL A 442 21.39 8.19 -4.43
C VAL A 442 21.98 9.59 -4.64
N GLY A 443 23.12 9.71 -5.31
CA GLY A 443 23.57 11.04 -5.73
C GLY A 443 24.94 11.22 -6.36
N GLU A 444 25.94 10.40 -6.03
CA GLU A 444 27.32 10.64 -6.50
C GLU A 444 27.86 9.44 -7.26
N ASP A 445 28.61 9.73 -8.33
CA ASP A 445 28.99 8.80 -9.40
C ASP A 445 29.44 7.42 -8.86
N PRO A 446 28.75 6.33 -9.23
CA PRO A 446 29.08 4.98 -8.77
C PRO A 446 30.42 4.43 -9.29
N GLU A 447 31.18 5.22 -10.05
CA GLU A 447 32.40 4.75 -10.73
C GLU A 447 33.66 4.72 -9.86
N GLU A 448 33.73 5.42 -8.71
CA GLU A 448 35.01 5.55 -7.98
C GLU A 448 35.12 4.82 -6.62
N ASP A 449 34.03 4.39 -5.99
CA ASP A 449 34.12 3.72 -4.68
C ASP A 449 33.36 2.38 -4.66
N THR A 450 33.79 1.43 -5.49
CA THR A 450 33.45 -0.01 -5.36
C THR A 450 34.14 -0.63 -4.14
N ARG A 451 34.17 0.09 -3.01
CA ARG A 451 34.70 -0.46 -1.76
C ARG A 451 33.76 -1.56 -1.28
N ALA A 452 34.41 -2.65 -0.85
CA ALA A 452 33.79 -3.79 -0.22
C ALA A 452 32.71 -3.36 0.78
N THR A 453 31.59 -4.08 0.79
CA THR A 453 30.55 -4.07 1.82
C THR A 453 31.12 -3.71 3.19
N PRO A 454 30.50 -2.78 3.95
CA PRO A 454 30.98 -2.44 5.27
C PRO A 454 31.15 -3.71 6.12
N ASP A 455 32.33 -3.92 6.69
CA ASP A 455 32.65 -5.12 7.48
C ASP A 455 31.59 -5.39 8.57
N GLY A 456 30.95 -4.33 9.09
CA GLY A 456 29.87 -4.41 10.07
C GLY A 456 28.63 -5.21 9.62
N GLU A 457 28.20 -5.10 8.36
CA GLU A 457 27.01 -5.83 7.88
C GLU A 457 27.28 -7.35 7.83
N ARG A 458 28.46 -7.73 7.31
CA ARG A 458 28.88 -9.14 7.26
C ARG A 458 29.01 -9.72 8.65
N VAL A 459 29.60 -8.94 9.56
CA VAL A 459 29.71 -9.29 10.96
C VAL A 459 28.32 -9.60 11.54
N VAL A 460 27.34 -8.70 11.37
CA VAL A 460 25.98 -8.92 11.89
C VAL A 460 25.33 -10.18 11.32
N PHE A 461 25.36 -10.40 10.01
CA PHE A 461 24.77 -11.62 9.43
C PHE A 461 25.50 -12.90 9.87
N GLY A 462 26.82 -12.84 10.03
CA GLY A 462 27.61 -13.98 10.52
C GLY A 462 27.25 -14.33 11.97
N TRP A 463 26.91 -13.33 12.78
CA TRP A 463 26.46 -13.54 14.15
C TRP A 463 25.08 -14.16 14.22
N LEU A 464 24.15 -13.64 13.41
CA LEU A 464 22.79 -14.18 13.33
C LEU A 464 22.83 -15.62 12.83
N ALA A 465 23.68 -15.92 11.84
CA ALA A 465 23.91 -17.26 11.34
C ALA A 465 24.41 -18.21 12.44
N PHE A 466 25.44 -17.79 13.17
CA PHE A 466 26.02 -18.59 14.24
C PHE A 466 25.03 -18.81 15.41
N GLY A 467 24.31 -17.76 15.82
CA GLY A 467 23.26 -17.85 16.83
C GLY A 467 22.17 -18.83 16.45
N ALA A 468 21.71 -18.81 15.19
CA ALA A 468 20.73 -19.77 14.69
C ALA A 468 21.27 -21.21 14.71
N VAL A 469 22.53 -21.46 14.36
CA VAL A 469 23.13 -22.81 14.47
C VAL A 469 23.18 -23.29 15.93
N LEU A 470 23.49 -22.42 16.88
CA LEU A 470 23.49 -22.81 18.30
C LEU A 470 22.09 -23.13 18.82
N ILE A 471 21.08 -22.34 18.43
CA ILE A 471 19.68 -22.63 18.74
C ILE A 471 19.29 -23.99 18.13
N ALA A 472 19.72 -24.28 16.91
CA ALA A 472 19.50 -25.57 16.27
C ALA A 472 20.12 -26.74 17.05
N VAL A 473 21.35 -26.57 17.56
CA VAL A 473 22.01 -27.58 18.41
C VAL A 473 21.23 -27.78 19.70
N GLY A 474 20.76 -26.70 20.35
CA GLY A 474 19.95 -26.79 21.57
C GLY A 474 18.65 -27.57 21.35
N PHE A 475 17.95 -27.30 20.24
CA PHE A 475 16.76 -28.07 19.87
C PHE A 475 17.08 -29.53 19.51
N ALA A 476 18.18 -29.81 18.81
CA ALA A 476 18.60 -31.19 18.51
C ALA A 476 18.93 -31.98 19.79
N GLN A 477 19.59 -31.35 20.76
CA GLN A 477 19.87 -31.97 22.06
C GLN A 477 18.58 -32.27 22.83
N ARG A 478 17.62 -31.34 22.84
CA ARG A 478 16.29 -31.55 23.43
C ARG A 478 15.55 -32.72 22.76
N ALA A 479 15.68 -32.83 21.44
CA ALA A 479 15.05 -33.90 20.66
C ALA A 479 15.63 -35.30 20.94
N GLU A 480 16.92 -35.38 21.27
CA GLU A 480 17.61 -36.61 21.71
C GLU A 480 17.32 -36.95 23.19
N GLY A 481 16.47 -36.18 23.87
CA GLY A 481 16.15 -36.39 25.28
C GLY A 481 17.35 -36.17 26.20
N LEU A 482 18.38 -35.45 25.74
CA LEU A 482 19.51 -35.07 26.58
C LEU A 482 19.02 -34.04 27.60
N SER A 483 18.83 -34.48 28.84
CA SER A 483 18.42 -33.61 29.93
C SER A 483 19.60 -32.76 30.40
N PRO A 484 19.38 -31.48 30.74
CA PRO A 484 20.29 -30.73 31.59
C PRO A 484 20.70 -31.56 32.83
N PRO A 485 21.99 -31.60 33.23
CA PRO A 485 23.11 -30.74 32.83
C PRO A 485 24.04 -31.32 31.74
N ASP A 486 23.71 -32.45 31.12
CA ASP A 486 24.60 -33.14 30.18
C ASP A 486 24.78 -32.42 28.83
N THR A 487 23.92 -31.43 28.55
CA THR A 487 23.87 -30.67 27.29
C THR A 487 24.74 -29.41 27.28
N GLY A 488 25.02 -28.81 28.44
CA GLY A 488 25.73 -27.52 28.56
C GLY A 488 27.23 -27.57 28.20
N TRP A 489 27.84 -28.75 28.19
CA TRP A 489 29.29 -28.87 27.94
C TRP A 489 29.68 -28.75 26.47
N VAL A 490 28.82 -29.14 25.53
CA VAL A 490 29.12 -29.08 24.09
C VAL A 490 29.22 -27.63 23.60
N PRO A 491 28.22 -26.75 23.86
CA PRO A 491 28.35 -25.36 23.46
C PRO A 491 29.42 -24.64 24.30
N ALA A 492 29.63 -24.97 25.58
CA ALA A 492 30.76 -24.45 26.36
C ALA A 492 32.13 -24.81 25.76
N ALA A 493 32.31 -26.05 25.27
CA ALA A 493 33.53 -26.47 24.57
C ALA A 493 33.70 -25.74 23.23
N MET A 494 32.61 -25.51 22.49
CA MET A 494 32.61 -24.69 21.29
C MET A 494 32.94 -23.21 21.59
N ALA A 495 32.48 -22.68 22.72
CA ALA A 495 32.80 -21.33 23.20
C ALA A 495 34.30 -21.20 23.49
N ALA A 496 34.88 -22.19 24.18
CA ALA A 496 36.31 -22.24 24.48
C ALA A 496 37.16 -22.34 23.19
N GLY A 497 36.77 -23.22 22.26
CA GLY A 497 37.41 -23.35 20.95
C GLY A 497 37.32 -22.07 20.11
N GLY A 498 36.12 -21.46 20.03
CA GLY A 498 35.87 -20.19 19.35
C GLY A 498 36.68 -19.03 19.94
N THR A 499 36.84 -19.00 21.27
CA THR A 499 37.69 -18.01 21.96
C THR A 499 39.17 -18.21 21.65
N GLY A 500 39.66 -19.46 21.58
CA GLY A 500 41.02 -19.76 21.16
C GLY A 500 41.30 -19.27 19.74
N VAL A 501 40.37 -19.52 18.82
CA VAL A 501 40.42 -19.01 17.45
C VAL A 501 40.34 -17.48 17.42
N MET A 502 39.50 -16.86 18.26
CA MET A 502 39.41 -15.40 18.41
C MET A 502 40.75 -14.78 18.79
N VAL A 503 41.44 -15.34 19.78
CA VAL A 503 42.74 -14.82 20.24
C VAL A 503 43.80 -14.94 19.14
N LEU A 504 43.80 -16.04 18.38
CA LEU A 504 44.73 -16.26 17.27
C LEU A 504 44.44 -15.34 16.08
N ILE A 505 43.16 -15.20 15.68
CA ILE A 505 42.74 -14.36 14.54
C ILE A 505 42.85 -12.88 14.90
N ALA A 506 42.41 -12.47 16.08
CA ALA A 506 42.45 -11.06 16.50
C ALA A 506 43.88 -10.53 16.66
N ARG A 507 44.84 -11.41 16.98
CA ARG A 507 46.27 -11.04 17.00
C ARG A 507 46.80 -10.73 15.60
N ALA A 508 46.28 -11.38 14.56
CA ALA A 508 46.67 -11.15 13.17
C ALA A 508 45.81 -10.07 12.48
N ARG A 509 44.54 -9.93 12.87
CA ARG A 509 43.53 -9.06 12.27
C ARG A 509 42.58 -8.52 13.35
N PRO A 510 42.99 -7.48 14.10
CA PRO A 510 42.27 -7.00 15.28
C PRO A 510 40.86 -6.49 14.97
N GLN A 511 40.60 -6.03 13.74
CA GLN A 511 39.26 -5.65 13.27
C GLN A 511 38.25 -6.80 13.25
N LEU A 512 38.70 -8.07 13.18
CA LEU A 512 37.81 -9.24 13.25
C LEU A 512 37.44 -9.62 14.69
N LEU A 513 37.97 -8.94 15.71
CA LEU A 513 37.71 -9.27 17.11
C LEU A 513 36.25 -9.06 17.49
N LEU A 514 35.64 -7.97 17.01
CA LEU A 514 34.20 -7.77 17.15
C LEU A 514 33.46 -8.94 16.48
N ALA A 515 33.90 -9.39 15.31
CA ALA A 515 33.26 -10.50 14.59
C ALA A 515 33.20 -11.83 15.37
N VAL A 516 34.18 -12.09 16.25
CA VAL A 516 34.33 -13.40 16.91
C VAL A 516 33.93 -13.39 18.40
N LEU A 517 33.87 -12.23 19.06
CA LEU A 517 33.41 -12.08 20.46
C LEU A 517 32.03 -12.64 20.85
N PRO A 518 31.02 -12.72 19.98
CA PRO A 518 29.68 -13.20 20.34
C PRO A 518 29.54 -14.69 20.16
N VAL A 519 30.46 -15.33 19.44
CA VAL A 519 30.53 -16.79 19.33
C VAL A 519 30.58 -17.41 20.74
N PRO A 520 31.50 -17.01 21.63
CA PRO A 520 31.48 -17.51 23.00
C PRO A 520 30.26 -17.03 23.79
N LEU A 521 29.75 -15.82 23.58
CA LEU A 521 28.57 -15.32 24.33
C LEU A 521 27.29 -16.09 23.99
N LEU A 522 27.02 -16.35 22.72
CA LEU A 522 25.88 -17.12 22.25
C LEU A 522 26.01 -18.58 22.69
N ALA A 523 27.23 -19.13 22.65
CA ALA A 523 27.48 -20.49 23.09
C ALA A 523 27.29 -20.64 24.61
N ILE A 524 27.75 -19.66 25.40
CA ILE A 524 27.46 -19.59 26.84
C ILE A 524 25.96 -19.48 27.06
N GLY A 525 25.27 -18.56 26.38
CA GLY A 525 23.82 -18.36 26.50
C GLY A 525 23.01 -19.61 26.15
N ALA A 526 23.39 -20.33 25.09
CA ALA A 526 22.78 -21.60 24.69
C ALA A 526 23.09 -22.76 25.66
N SER A 527 24.11 -22.60 26.51
CA SER A 527 24.46 -23.56 27.57
C SER A 527 23.76 -23.25 28.90
N LEU A 528 23.11 -22.09 29.04
CA LEU A 528 22.39 -21.75 30.27
C LEU A 528 21.09 -22.55 30.35
N HIS A 529 20.80 -23.04 31.55
CA HIS A 529 19.58 -23.77 31.86
C HIS A 529 18.53 -22.86 32.51
N PRO A 530 17.28 -23.34 32.70
CA PRO A 530 16.35 -22.68 33.60
C PRO A 530 17.02 -22.53 34.96
N LEU A 531 17.21 -21.26 35.36
CA LEU A 531 18.08 -20.90 36.48
C LEU A 531 17.69 -21.61 37.78
N GLU A 532 16.39 -21.91 37.94
CA GLU A 532 15.81 -22.57 39.11
C GLU A 532 16.34 -24.00 39.35
N GLU A 533 16.75 -24.73 38.31
CA GLU A 533 17.11 -26.16 38.43
C GLU A 533 18.62 -26.39 38.55
N PHE A 534 19.46 -25.55 37.92
CA PHE A 534 20.90 -25.80 37.77
C PHE A 534 21.77 -24.57 38.06
N VAL A 535 21.37 -23.75 39.04
CA VAL A 535 22.02 -22.49 39.42
C VAL A 535 23.55 -22.57 39.50
N GLY A 536 24.09 -23.62 40.12
CA GLY A 536 25.54 -23.80 40.28
C GLY A 536 26.29 -24.07 38.97
N HIS A 537 25.64 -24.75 38.02
CA HIS A 537 26.18 -25.02 36.68
C HIS A 537 26.23 -23.75 35.85
N ASP A 538 25.12 -23.01 35.81
CA ASP A 538 24.98 -21.78 35.02
C ASP A 538 25.89 -20.66 35.54
N ALA A 539 26.02 -20.52 36.86
CA ALA A 539 26.97 -19.62 37.49
C ALA A 539 28.43 -19.96 37.10
N ALA A 540 28.78 -21.25 37.09
CA ALA A 540 30.11 -21.71 36.71
C ALA A 540 30.39 -21.45 35.22
N LEU A 541 29.42 -21.66 34.34
CA LEU A 541 29.54 -21.38 32.90
C LEU A 541 29.73 -19.89 32.62
N LEU A 542 28.95 -19.02 33.28
CA LEU A 542 29.07 -17.57 33.15
C LEU A 542 30.41 -17.05 33.71
N ALA A 543 30.84 -17.58 34.86
CA ALA A 543 32.14 -17.24 35.46
C ALA A 543 33.32 -17.71 34.59
N LEU A 544 33.21 -18.90 33.99
CA LEU A 544 34.18 -19.42 33.03
C LEU A 544 34.24 -18.51 31.81
N GLY A 545 33.09 -18.08 31.28
CA GLY A 545 32.99 -17.11 30.20
C GLY A 545 33.67 -15.78 30.52
N ALA A 546 33.40 -15.22 31.70
CA ALA A 546 34.04 -13.99 32.18
C ALA A 546 35.57 -14.15 32.26
N ALA A 547 36.06 -15.24 32.85
CA ALA A 547 37.49 -15.53 32.95
C ALA A 547 38.16 -15.68 31.57
N HIS A 548 37.47 -16.26 30.59
CA HIS A 548 37.96 -16.38 29.21
C HIS A 548 38.06 -15.02 28.51
N VAL A 549 37.05 -14.17 28.66
CA VAL A 549 37.06 -12.81 28.10
C VAL A 549 38.13 -11.95 28.79
N LEU A 550 38.36 -12.14 30.09
CA LEU A 550 39.47 -11.51 30.82
C LEU A 550 40.84 -11.94 30.26
N GLY A 551 41.03 -13.24 30.01
CA GLY A 551 42.24 -13.76 29.39
C GLY A 551 42.47 -13.16 27.99
N ALA A 552 41.41 -13.07 27.19
CA ALA A 552 41.46 -12.42 25.88
C ALA A 552 41.81 -10.92 26.01
N PHE A 553 41.26 -10.22 27.01
CA PHE A 553 41.62 -8.82 27.30
C PHE A 553 43.10 -8.67 27.65
N VAL A 554 43.64 -9.51 28.53
CA VAL A 554 45.05 -9.44 28.95
C VAL A 554 45.99 -9.62 27.74
N VAL A 555 45.64 -10.49 26.80
CA VAL A 555 46.44 -10.76 25.60
C VAL A 555 46.29 -9.67 24.54
N LEU A 556 45.07 -9.20 24.29
CA LEU A 556 44.75 -8.30 23.17
C LEU A 556 44.73 -6.82 23.57
N ARG A 557 44.74 -6.53 24.87
CA ARG A 557 44.70 -5.20 25.51
C ARG A 557 43.56 -4.30 25.00
N ARG A 558 42.45 -4.90 24.56
CA ARG A 558 41.28 -4.19 24.02
C ARG A 558 40.21 -3.98 25.08
N TRP A 559 39.95 -2.72 25.41
CA TRP A 559 38.98 -2.32 26.45
C TRP A 559 37.54 -2.80 26.21
N SER A 560 37.14 -3.07 24.97
CA SER A 560 35.83 -3.66 24.65
C SER A 560 35.62 -5.04 25.27
N LEU A 561 36.70 -5.80 25.51
CA LEU A 561 36.63 -7.11 26.17
C LEU A 561 36.36 -6.98 27.67
N VAL A 562 36.85 -5.91 28.32
CA VAL A 562 36.55 -5.63 29.74
C VAL A 562 35.06 -5.38 29.94
N VAL A 563 34.38 -4.74 28.98
CA VAL A 563 32.92 -4.55 29.00
C VAL A 563 32.20 -5.89 29.10
N VAL A 564 32.59 -6.82 28.22
CA VAL A 564 31.95 -8.13 28.10
C VAL A 564 32.27 -9.01 29.30
N GLU A 565 33.49 -8.92 29.83
CA GLU A 565 33.91 -9.61 31.05
C GLU A 565 33.08 -9.17 32.26
N ILE A 566 32.93 -7.86 32.48
CA ILE A 566 32.12 -7.33 33.58
C ILE A 566 30.65 -7.72 33.40
N ALA A 567 30.10 -7.71 32.18
CA ALA A 567 28.74 -8.15 31.92
C ALA A 567 28.51 -9.63 32.28
N LEU A 568 29.43 -10.51 31.88
CA LEU A 568 29.39 -11.94 32.21
C LEU A 568 29.63 -12.19 33.70
N GLY A 569 30.54 -11.44 34.34
CA GLY A 569 30.81 -11.54 35.78
C GLY A 569 29.62 -11.08 36.62
N MET A 570 28.91 -10.02 36.18
CA MET A 570 27.63 -9.64 36.77
C MET A 570 26.60 -10.76 36.57
N ALA A 571 26.40 -11.28 35.36
CA ALA A 571 25.47 -12.39 35.14
C ALA A 571 25.79 -13.61 36.05
N ALA A 572 27.06 -14.01 36.18
CA ALA A 572 27.47 -15.11 37.07
C ALA A 572 27.14 -14.82 38.55
N MET A 573 27.39 -13.58 38.99
CA MET A 573 27.05 -13.14 40.35
C MET A 573 25.55 -13.11 40.58
N ALA A 574 24.75 -12.78 39.57
CA ALA A 574 23.29 -12.78 39.66
C ALA A 574 22.73 -14.19 39.84
N VAL A 575 23.24 -15.15 39.08
CA VAL A 575 22.88 -16.56 39.22
C VAL A 575 23.31 -17.09 40.61
N LEU A 576 24.52 -16.77 41.08
CA LEU A 576 24.94 -17.13 42.44
C LEU A 576 24.06 -16.50 43.53
N TRP A 577 23.54 -15.30 43.29
CA TRP A 577 22.65 -14.59 44.21
C TRP A 577 21.30 -15.30 44.35
N GLU A 578 20.75 -15.77 43.23
CA GLU A 578 19.54 -16.59 43.18
C GLU A 578 19.71 -17.89 43.97
N ALA A 579 20.85 -18.57 43.82
CA ALA A 579 21.18 -19.81 44.53
C ALA A 579 21.20 -19.66 46.06
N GLN A 580 21.45 -18.44 46.56
CA GLN A 580 21.48 -18.15 47.99
C GLN A 580 20.11 -17.72 48.53
N GLU A 581 19.07 -17.72 47.69
CA GLU A 581 17.71 -17.20 48.00
C GLU A 581 17.74 -15.75 48.52
N TRP A 582 18.74 -14.97 48.12
CA TRP A 582 18.87 -13.60 48.55
C TRP A 582 17.93 -12.70 47.76
N ALA A 583 17.37 -11.69 48.43
CA ALA A 583 16.42 -10.80 47.80
C ALA A 583 17.06 -10.06 46.62
N TRP A 584 16.49 -10.23 45.43
CA TRP A 584 16.99 -9.70 44.15
C TRP A 584 17.13 -8.17 44.11
N TRP A 585 16.33 -7.45 44.89
CA TRP A 585 16.45 -5.98 44.99
C TRP A 585 17.81 -5.55 45.60
N VAL A 586 18.42 -6.39 46.44
CA VAL A 586 19.75 -6.14 47.02
C VAL A 586 20.83 -6.24 45.95
N LEU A 587 20.69 -7.20 45.02
CA LEU A 587 21.57 -7.33 43.87
C LEU A 587 21.42 -6.17 42.90
N ALA A 588 20.18 -5.76 42.60
CA ALA A 588 19.91 -4.58 41.80
C ALA A 588 20.54 -3.32 42.42
N ALA A 589 20.44 -3.14 43.75
CA ALA A 589 21.09 -2.05 44.47
C ALA A 589 22.63 -2.14 44.41
N ALA A 590 23.21 -3.34 44.49
CA ALA A 590 24.64 -3.56 44.36
C ALA A 590 25.16 -3.19 42.96
N TYR A 591 24.47 -3.61 41.88
CA TYR A 591 24.81 -3.21 40.52
C TYR A 591 24.61 -1.72 40.26
N ALA A 592 23.60 -1.11 40.87
CA ALA A 592 23.39 0.33 40.82
C ALA A 592 24.57 1.09 41.45
N ALA A 593 25.02 0.65 42.63
CA ALA A 593 26.15 1.23 43.34
C ALA A 593 27.46 1.08 42.55
N ILE A 594 27.72 -0.11 42.00
CA ILE A 594 28.87 -0.39 41.12
C ILE A 594 28.81 0.49 39.87
N GLY A 595 27.63 0.62 39.25
CA GLY A 595 27.40 1.49 38.10
C GLY A 595 27.67 2.95 38.40
N ALA A 596 27.17 3.47 39.52
CA ALA A 596 27.42 4.86 39.93
C ALA A 596 28.91 5.14 40.17
N VAL A 597 29.63 4.20 40.79
CA VAL A 597 31.08 4.30 41.04
C VAL A 597 31.85 4.25 39.72
N LEU A 598 31.58 3.30 38.83
CA LEU A 598 32.23 3.20 37.51
C LEU A 598 31.91 4.42 36.64
N PHE A 599 30.67 4.92 36.68
CA PHE A 599 30.29 6.16 36.01
C PHE A 599 31.11 7.35 36.50
N GLY A 600 31.29 7.50 37.81
CA GLY A 600 32.14 8.54 38.40
C GLY A 600 33.62 8.40 38.00
N LEU A 601 34.18 7.20 38.15
CA LEU A 601 35.60 6.92 37.89
C LEU A 601 35.99 7.03 36.41
N LEU A 602 35.10 6.65 35.49
CA LEU A 602 35.33 6.72 34.05
C LEU A 602 34.99 8.10 33.45
N ALA A 603 34.43 9.03 34.23
CA ALA A 603 34.11 10.39 33.79
C ALA A 603 35.28 11.16 33.15
N PRO A 604 36.55 11.05 33.61
CA PRO A 604 37.68 11.71 32.96
C PRO A 604 38.01 11.12 31.59
N MET A 605 37.89 9.80 31.42
CA MET A 605 38.11 9.13 30.13
C MET A 605 37.01 9.45 29.12
N ARG A 606 35.80 9.78 29.60
CA ARG A 606 34.67 10.25 28.77
C ARG A 606 34.79 11.72 28.30
N ARG A 607 35.71 12.52 28.86
CA ARG A 607 35.86 13.96 28.54
C ARG A 607 36.79 14.27 27.33
N TYR A 608 37.34 13.27 26.65
CA TYR A 608 38.41 13.47 25.66
C TYR A 608 37.99 13.89 24.24
N ASP A 609 36.76 14.38 24.04
CA ASP A 609 36.29 14.94 22.75
C ASP A 609 36.99 16.25 22.32
N ARG A 610 37.90 16.81 23.13
CA ARG A 610 38.62 18.06 22.79
C ARG A 610 40.09 17.92 22.38
N VAL A 611 40.64 16.70 22.38
CA VAL A 611 42.00 16.50 21.87
C VAL A 611 41.89 15.61 20.63
N VAL A 612 42.02 16.24 19.46
CA VAL A 612 41.94 15.72 18.08
C VAL A 612 43.02 14.65 17.78
N SER A 613 43.59 14.00 18.79
CA SER A 613 44.73 13.10 18.66
C SER A 613 44.76 11.97 19.69
N ALA A 614 43.61 11.60 20.29
CA ALA A 614 43.56 10.34 21.06
C ALA A 614 43.67 9.14 20.08
N PRO A 615 44.61 8.19 20.28
CA PRO A 615 45.00 7.25 19.22
C PRO A 615 43.96 6.21 18.81
N GLU A 616 42.94 5.89 19.60
CA GLU A 616 42.00 4.80 19.27
C GLU A 616 40.56 5.09 19.74
N PRO A 617 39.59 5.27 18.81
CA PRO A 617 38.18 5.54 19.13
C PRO A 617 37.51 4.43 19.96
N GLU A 618 38.04 3.20 19.92
CA GLU A 618 37.56 2.06 20.72
C GLU A 618 37.61 2.32 22.23
N THR A 619 38.61 3.07 22.71
CA THR A 619 38.81 3.32 24.16
C THR A 619 37.73 4.22 24.74
N ALA A 620 37.32 5.25 23.98
CA ALA A 620 36.27 6.17 24.38
C ALA A 620 34.90 5.46 24.39
N THR A 621 34.61 4.67 23.35
CA THR A 621 33.38 3.86 23.29
C THR A 621 33.35 2.82 24.40
N ALA A 622 34.44 2.11 24.66
CA ALA A 622 34.51 1.12 25.75
C ALA A 622 34.33 1.76 27.13
N ALA A 623 34.98 2.91 27.40
CA ALA A 623 34.77 3.66 28.64
C ALA A 623 33.32 4.15 28.80
N GLN A 624 32.67 4.51 27.69
CA GLN A 624 31.26 4.88 27.68
C GLN A 624 30.39 3.66 28.01
N VAL A 625 30.53 2.53 27.31
CA VAL A 625 29.73 1.32 27.57
C VAL A 625 29.97 0.78 28.99
N LEU A 626 31.23 0.72 29.45
CA LEU A 626 31.58 0.31 30.82
C LEU A 626 30.91 1.17 31.89
N SER A 627 30.73 2.47 31.62
CA SER A 627 30.07 3.37 32.56
C SER A 627 28.56 3.15 32.66
N TRP A 628 27.94 2.56 31.62
CA TRP A 628 26.48 2.35 31.55
C TRP A 628 26.05 0.91 31.86
N ALA A 629 26.89 -0.08 31.54
CA ALA A 629 26.55 -1.50 31.63
C ALA A 629 26.04 -1.96 33.01
N PRO A 630 26.64 -1.58 34.15
CA PRO A 630 26.14 -2.02 35.46
C PRO A 630 24.81 -1.37 35.85
N ALA A 631 24.57 -0.13 35.41
CA ALA A 631 23.30 0.55 35.65
C ALA A 631 22.16 -0.06 34.81
N LEU A 632 22.46 -0.48 33.57
CA LEU A 632 21.52 -1.25 32.73
C LEU A 632 21.26 -2.65 33.31
N ALA A 633 22.31 -3.32 33.81
CA ALA A 633 22.17 -4.61 34.49
C ALA A 633 21.32 -4.51 35.76
N ALA A 634 21.46 -3.44 36.55
CA ALA A 634 20.62 -3.18 37.71
C ALA A 634 19.13 -3.06 37.35
N VAL A 635 18.80 -2.37 36.25
CA VAL A 635 17.42 -2.30 35.72
C VAL A 635 16.92 -3.68 35.28
N GLY A 636 17.74 -4.44 34.55
CA GLY A 636 17.39 -5.79 34.10
C GLY A 636 17.11 -6.75 35.27
N VAL A 637 17.94 -6.73 36.30
CA VAL A 637 17.77 -7.55 37.52
C VAL A 637 16.52 -7.15 38.29
N ALA A 638 16.27 -5.85 38.46
CA ALA A 638 15.05 -5.38 39.12
C ALA A 638 13.78 -5.76 38.34
N TYR A 639 13.85 -5.84 37.00
CA TYR A 639 12.74 -6.28 36.16
C TYR A 639 12.54 -7.79 36.24
N ALA A 640 13.60 -8.59 36.16
CA ALA A 640 13.54 -10.05 36.29
C ALA A 640 12.92 -10.46 37.64
N ALA A 641 13.32 -9.80 38.73
CA ALA A 641 12.76 -10.00 40.07
C ALA A 641 11.25 -9.72 40.17
N LEU A 642 10.72 -8.89 39.26
CA LEU A 642 9.33 -8.49 39.24
C LEU A 642 8.44 -9.46 38.44
N ILE A 643 8.99 -10.20 37.47
CA ILE A 643 8.23 -11.10 36.59
C ILE A 643 7.40 -12.14 37.36
N PRO A 644 7.94 -12.87 38.36
CA PRO A 644 7.16 -13.85 39.12
C PRO A 644 6.02 -13.18 39.90
N LEU A 645 6.27 -11.99 40.45
CA LEU A 645 5.30 -11.20 41.23
C LEU A 645 4.18 -10.60 40.37
N ILE A 646 4.44 -10.35 39.08
CA ILE A 646 3.41 -9.91 38.11
C ILE A 646 2.50 -11.07 37.70
N ARG A 647 3.04 -12.28 37.63
CA ARG A 647 2.30 -13.48 37.22
C ARG A 647 1.42 -14.05 38.32
N ASP A 648 1.68 -13.73 39.58
CA ASP A 648 0.83 -14.13 40.71
C ASP A 648 -0.34 -13.14 40.88
N PRO A 649 -1.59 -13.54 40.57
CA PRO A 649 -2.75 -12.67 40.69
C PRO A 649 -3.08 -12.29 42.15
N ALA A 650 -2.50 -12.96 43.15
CA ALA A 650 -2.70 -12.66 44.57
C ALA A 650 -1.81 -11.53 45.09
N VAL A 651 -0.76 -11.15 44.35
CA VAL A 651 0.19 -10.12 44.77
C VAL A 651 -0.13 -8.81 44.07
N GLU A 652 -0.51 -7.78 44.84
CA GLU A 652 -0.51 -6.40 44.34
C GLU A 652 0.94 -5.96 44.11
N SER A 653 1.47 -6.25 42.92
CA SER A 653 2.86 -6.01 42.50
C SER A 653 3.34 -4.57 42.74
N VAL A 654 2.43 -3.58 42.81
CA VAL A 654 2.73 -2.16 43.11
C VAL A 654 3.29 -1.95 44.54
N ALA A 655 2.98 -2.84 45.49
CA ALA A 655 3.39 -2.71 46.89
C ALA A 655 4.78 -3.30 47.18
N THR A 656 5.38 -4.03 46.23
CA THR A 656 6.62 -4.78 46.47
C THR A 656 7.86 -3.88 46.39
N ALA A 657 8.92 -4.25 47.11
CA ALA A 657 10.16 -3.47 47.15
C ALA A 657 10.90 -3.53 45.80
N GLU A 658 10.77 -4.65 45.10
CA GLU A 658 11.29 -4.96 43.77
C GLU A 658 10.73 -3.99 42.71
N TYR A 659 9.42 -3.73 42.76
CA TYR A 659 8.76 -2.79 41.87
C TYR A 659 9.24 -1.36 42.07
N ARG A 660 9.32 -0.92 43.34
CA ARG A 660 9.80 0.42 43.70
C ARG A 660 11.27 0.60 43.32
N ALA A 661 12.09 -0.44 43.48
CA ALA A 661 13.48 -0.44 43.07
C ALA A 661 13.63 -0.29 41.55
N LEU A 662 12.84 -1.03 40.75
CA LEU A 662 12.85 -0.93 39.29
C LEU A 662 12.48 0.49 38.81
N ILE A 663 11.39 1.07 39.32
CA ILE A 663 10.97 2.43 38.95
C ILE A 663 12.06 3.45 39.28
N LEU A 664 12.62 3.40 40.49
CA LEU A 664 13.67 4.32 40.91
C LEU A 664 14.94 4.16 40.06
N LEU A 665 15.30 2.93 39.69
CA LEU A 665 16.44 2.62 38.82
C LEU A 665 16.26 3.15 37.41
N VAL A 666 15.09 2.91 36.80
CA VAL A 666 14.75 3.42 35.46
C VAL A 666 14.72 4.95 35.44
N LEU A 667 14.11 5.59 36.45
CA LEU A 667 14.06 7.05 36.54
C LEU A 667 15.44 7.66 36.76
N ALA A 668 16.26 7.05 37.62
CA ALA A 668 17.64 7.49 37.86
C ALA A 668 18.50 7.34 36.60
N LEU A 669 18.38 6.21 35.88
CA LEU A 669 19.08 5.97 34.63
C LEU A 669 18.64 6.94 33.53
N GLY A 670 17.33 7.14 33.36
CA GLY A 670 16.77 8.10 32.41
C GLY A 670 17.24 9.53 32.68
N ALA A 671 17.27 9.96 33.94
CA ALA A 671 17.82 11.25 34.34
C ALA A 671 19.33 11.36 34.05
N LEU A 672 20.10 10.31 34.30
CA LEU A 672 21.54 10.26 34.04
C LEU A 672 21.84 10.39 32.53
N ILE A 673 21.07 9.69 31.69
CA ILE A 673 21.22 9.75 30.22
C ILE A 673 20.77 11.12 29.70
N ALA A 674 19.70 11.69 30.24
CA ALA A 674 19.24 13.03 29.88
C ALA A 674 20.26 14.13 30.24
N ILE A 675 20.88 14.04 31.42
CA ILE A 675 21.96 14.94 31.86
C ILE A 675 23.16 14.83 30.91
N GLU A 676 23.55 13.61 30.53
CA GLU A 676 24.70 13.41 29.64
C GLU A 676 24.40 13.84 28.19
N ALA A 677 23.18 13.60 27.70
CA ALA A 677 22.72 14.10 26.39
C ALA A 677 22.75 15.63 26.32
N TRP A 678 22.23 16.29 27.36
CA TRP A 678 22.26 17.75 27.50
C TRP A 678 23.70 18.28 27.54
N ARG A 679 24.57 17.60 28.27
CA ARG A 679 25.97 17.96 28.45
C ARG A 679 26.80 17.79 27.17
N LEU A 680 26.54 16.75 26.38
CA LEU A 680 27.24 16.46 25.12
C LEU A 680 26.71 17.27 23.93
N ARG A 681 25.53 17.93 24.06
CA ARG A 681 24.80 18.56 22.94
C ARG A 681 24.59 17.61 21.75
N ARG A 682 24.52 16.29 22.03
CA ARG A 682 24.30 15.22 21.07
C ARG A 682 22.93 14.62 21.29
N TRP A 683 22.24 14.30 20.20
CA TRP A 683 20.86 13.83 20.23
C TRP A 683 20.76 12.31 20.37
N GLU A 684 21.81 11.55 19.99
CA GLU A 684 21.78 10.08 20.05
C GLU A 684 21.55 9.52 21.47
N PRO A 685 22.17 10.07 22.54
CA PRO A 685 21.92 9.60 23.92
C PRO A 685 20.51 9.98 24.41
N ALA A 686 19.94 11.10 23.95
CA ALA A 686 18.57 11.46 24.27
C ALA A 686 17.59 10.42 23.69
N VAL A 687 17.81 9.99 22.44
CA VAL A 687 17.00 8.94 21.80
C VAL A 687 17.11 7.61 22.54
N ALA A 688 18.31 7.22 22.97
CA ALA A 688 18.51 6.01 23.78
C ALA A 688 17.81 6.10 25.15
N ALA A 689 17.89 7.24 25.85
CA ALA A 689 17.14 7.48 27.09
C ALA A 689 15.64 7.29 26.88
N TRP A 690 15.13 7.80 25.75
CA TRP A 690 13.72 7.75 25.39
C TRP A 690 13.24 6.34 25.05
N ALA A 691 14.04 5.56 24.30
CA ALA A 691 13.74 4.16 24.02
C ALA A 691 13.66 3.35 25.34
N ILE A 692 14.55 3.62 26.29
CA ILE A 692 14.54 2.98 27.61
C ILE A 692 13.30 3.37 28.41
N VAL A 693 12.88 4.64 28.39
CA VAL A 693 11.62 5.08 29.02
C VAL A 693 10.41 4.40 28.39
N LEU A 694 10.37 4.28 27.06
CA LEU A 694 9.30 3.59 26.33
C LEU A 694 9.24 2.10 26.67
N VAL A 695 10.37 1.42 26.74
CA VAL A 695 10.46 0.01 27.15
C VAL A 695 10.06 -0.15 28.61
N ALA A 696 10.41 0.77 29.50
CA ALA A 696 9.99 0.73 30.89
C ALA A 696 8.48 0.97 31.09
N VAL A 697 7.90 1.88 30.29
CA VAL A 697 6.45 2.08 30.23
C VAL A 697 5.75 0.82 29.66
N ALA A 698 6.35 0.15 28.68
CA ALA A 698 5.90 -1.16 28.20
C ALA A 698 5.95 -2.23 29.29
N GLY A 699 7.08 -2.34 30.00
CA GLY A 699 7.31 -3.40 30.98
C GLY A 699 6.44 -3.23 32.23
N SER A 700 6.02 -2.00 32.54
CA SER A 700 5.11 -1.68 33.65
C SER A 700 3.62 -1.84 33.27
N TRP A 701 3.34 -2.21 32.03
CA TRP A 701 1.99 -2.40 31.49
C TRP A 701 1.03 -3.27 32.31
N PRO A 702 1.41 -4.51 32.71
CA PRO A 702 0.48 -5.38 33.43
C PRO A 702 0.18 -4.85 34.83
N VAL A 703 1.08 -4.01 35.37
CA VAL A 703 1.09 -3.58 36.77
C VAL A 703 0.09 -2.46 37.04
N PHE A 704 -0.16 -1.57 36.07
CA PHE A 704 -1.13 -0.50 36.25
C PHE A 704 -2.58 -0.94 36.03
N GLY A 705 -2.84 -2.23 35.73
CA GLY A 705 -4.13 -2.69 35.27
C GLY A 705 -4.60 -1.95 34.01
N TRP A 706 -3.64 -1.40 33.26
CA TRP A 706 -3.93 -0.61 32.09
C TRP A 706 -4.44 -1.53 30.99
N THR A 707 -5.65 -1.25 30.50
CA THR A 707 -6.21 -1.95 29.34
C THR A 707 -5.34 -1.73 28.10
N PRO A 708 -5.19 -2.68 27.14
CA PRO A 708 -4.54 -2.58 25.80
C PRO A 708 -4.48 -1.19 25.15
N TRP A 709 -5.53 -0.43 25.37
CA TRP A 709 -5.75 0.92 24.88
C TRP A 709 -4.95 2.02 25.60
N THR A 710 -4.77 1.95 26.91
CA THR A 710 -4.01 2.95 27.69
C THR A 710 -2.54 2.98 27.27
N LEU A 711 -1.96 1.83 26.90
CA LEU A 711 -0.58 1.75 26.41
C LEU A 711 -0.49 2.18 24.97
N ALA A 712 -1.44 1.83 24.11
CA ALA A 712 -1.51 2.39 22.76
C ALA A 712 -1.55 3.94 22.80
N VAL A 713 -2.37 4.53 23.70
CA VAL A 713 -2.44 5.98 23.94
C VAL A 713 -1.12 6.51 24.48
N THR A 714 -0.53 5.85 25.47
CA THR A 714 0.71 6.31 26.09
C THR A 714 1.88 6.25 25.10
N TYR A 715 2.00 5.18 24.31
CA TYR A 715 2.97 5.07 23.22
C TYR A 715 2.82 6.16 22.19
N SER A 716 1.58 6.47 21.81
CA SER A 716 1.32 7.49 20.80
C SER A 716 1.56 8.89 21.32
N ALA A 717 1.16 9.19 22.56
CA ALA A 717 1.42 10.47 23.21
C ALA A 717 2.94 10.71 23.37
N ILE A 718 3.68 9.68 23.78
CA ILE A 718 5.14 9.74 23.87
C ILE A 718 5.76 9.85 22.46
N GLY A 719 5.28 9.08 21.49
CA GLY A 719 5.72 9.14 20.09
C GLY A 719 5.55 10.54 19.49
N VAL A 720 4.42 11.22 19.75
CA VAL A 720 4.16 12.60 19.33
C VAL A 720 5.11 13.58 20.01
N ALA A 721 5.35 13.43 21.32
CA ALA A 721 6.28 14.29 22.05
C ALA A 721 7.73 14.14 21.51
N VAL A 722 8.16 12.89 21.28
CA VAL A 722 9.47 12.55 20.70
C VAL A 722 9.59 13.10 19.28
N PHE A 723 8.56 12.89 18.45
CA PHE A 723 8.50 13.45 17.11
C PHE A 723 8.66 14.97 17.14
N GLY A 724 7.95 15.68 18.03
CA GLY A 724 8.06 17.14 18.17
C GLY A 724 9.45 17.61 18.63
N VAL A 725 10.11 16.88 19.54
CA VAL A 725 11.45 17.22 20.03
C VAL A 725 12.52 16.93 18.97
N LEU A 726 12.48 15.76 18.33
CA LEU A 726 13.46 15.35 17.33
C LEU A 726 13.36 16.18 16.04
N THR A 727 12.15 16.53 15.62
CA THR A 727 11.95 17.40 14.45
C THR A 727 12.48 18.82 14.70
N ARG A 728 12.36 19.34 15.94
CA ARG A 728 12.89 20.66 16.31
C ARG A 728 14.42 20.72 16.41
N TRP A 729 15.08 19.59 16.67
CA TRP A 729 16.53 19.50 16.82
C TRP A 729 17.29 19.19 15.52
N ARG A 730 16.58 18.88 14.43
CA ARG A 730 17.19 18.52 13.13
C ARG A 730 17.75 19.77 12.42
N ARG A 731 19.08 19.80 12.18
CA ARG A 731 19.73 20.76 11.29
C ARG A 731 19.64 20.26 9.84
N PRO A 732 19.36 21.12 8.84
CA PRO A 732 19.38 20.71 7.44
C PRO A 732 20.82 20.33 7.01
N GLY A 733 21.02 19.10 6.49
CA GLY A 733 22.25 18.69 5.80
C GLY A 733 23.04 17.50 6.36
N LEU A 734 22.41 16.47 6.95
CA LEU A 734 23.10 15.24 7.38
C LEU A 734 22.42 13.98 6.80
N ASP A 735 23.03 13.41 5.76
CA ASP A 735 22.38 12.52 4.79
C ASP A 735 22.16 11.04 5.22
N GLY A 736 22.53 10.63 6.44
CA GLY A 736 22.34 9.25 6.93
C GLY A 736 21.55 9.11 8.22
N SER A 737 21.79 10.01 9.19
CA SER A 737 21.08 10.02 10.48
C SER A 737 19.59 10.36 10.37
N ASP A 738 19.22 11.02 9.28
CA ASP A 738 17.88 11.54 9.04
C ASP A 738 16.84 10.43 8.84
N ILE A 739 17.24 9.31 8.23
CA ILE A 739 16.37 8.14 8.02
C ILE A 739 16.15 7.40 9.34
N ALA A 740 17.20 7.22 10.16
CA ALA A 740 17.07 6.58 11.46
C ALA A 740 16.19 7.42 12.41
N ILE A 741 16.38 8.74 12.43
CA ILE A 741 15.52 9.68 13.17
C ILE A 741 14.07 9.58 12.67
N GLN A 742 13.85 9.46 11.37
CA GLN A 742 12.51 9.28 10.83
C GLN A 742 11.91 7.94 11.24
N ILE A 743 12.61 6.82 11.07
CA ILE A 743 12.11 5.50 11.45
C ILE A 743 11.74 5.48 12.94
N ILE A 744 12.57 6.07 13.81
CA ILE A 744 12.32 6.13 15.26
C ILE A 744 11.17 7.11 15.61
N ALA A 745 11.08 8.24 14.92
CA ALA A 745 10.01 9.21 15.16
C ALA A 745 8.65 8.69 14.65
N TRP A 746 8.66 7.91 13.56
CA TRP A 746 7.47 7.28 13.00
C TRP A 746 7.07 5.99 13.71
N SER A 747 8.02 5.24 14.28
CA SER A 747 7.70 3.96 14.94
C SER A 747 6.73 4.15 16.11
N GLY A 748 6.91 5.16 16.96
CA GLY A 748 5.95 5.45 18.04
C GLY A 748 4.56 5.88 17.53
N LEU A 749 4.51 6.62 16.42
CA LEU A 749 3.28 7.08 15.78
C LEU A 749 2.54 5.96 15.02
N VAL A 750 3.24 4.95 14.51
CA VAL A 750 2.67 3.83 13.75
C VAL A 750 2.37 2.64 14.67
N LEU A 751 3.27 2.31 15.59
CA LEU A 751 3.10 1.17 16.51
C LEU A 751 1.92 1.37 17.46
N GLY A 752 1.61 2.61 17.88
CA GLY A 752 0.44 2.89 18.71
C GLY A 752 -0.89 2.49 18.06
N PRO A 753 -1.23 3.02 16.86
CA PRO A 753 -2.41 2.60 16.09
C PRO A 753 -2.41 1.13 15.69
N VAL A 754 -1.25 0.54 15.34
CA VAL A 754 -1.15 -0.88 14.99
C VAL A 754 -1.42 -1.76 16.21
N ALA A 755 -0.82 -1.47 17.37
CA ALA A 755 -1.09 -2.18 18.62
C ALA A 755 -2.57 -2.05 19.03
N ALA A 756 -3.16 -0.87 18.84
CA ALA A 756 -4.59 -0.63 19.04
C ALA A 756 -5.45 -1.51 18.12
N LEU A 757 -5.13 -1.60 16.82
CA LEU A 757 -5.86 -2.45 15.87
C LEU A 757 -5.72 -3.94 16.18
N LEU A 758 -4.52 -4.40 16.57
CA LEU A 758 -4.29 -5.79 16.97
C LEU A 758 -5.07 -6.14 18.24
N ALA A 759 -5.06 -5.26 19.23
CA ALA A 759 -5.86 -5.42 20.44
C ALA A 759 -7.38 -5.39 20.17
N LEU A 760 -7.82 -4.66 19.15
CA LEU A 760 -9.22 -4.69 18.69
C LEU A 760 -9.56 -6.04 18.07
N GLY A 761 -8.69 -6.57 17.22
CA GLY A 761 -8.87 -7.84 16.51
C GLY A 761 -9.11 -9.02 17.45
N GLU A 762 -8.23 -9.20 18.46
CA GLU A 762 -8.37 -10.30 19.44
C GLU A 762 -9.69 -10.24 20.24
N ARG A 763 -10.25 -9.03 20.43
CA ARG A 763 -11.47 -8.84 21.21
C ARG A 763 -12.75 -8.93 20.39
N VAL A 764 -12.72 -8.53 19.12
CA VAL A 764 -13.87 -8.64 18.21
C VAL A 764 -14.30 -10.10 18.05
N ASP A 765 -13.34 -11.03 18.03
CA ASP A 765 -13.63 -12.47 18.00
C ASP A 765 -14.22 -12.98 19.32
N ALA A 766 -13.87 -12.37 20.45
CA ALA A 766 -14.38 -12.72 21.78
C ALA A 766 -15.77 -12.10 22.08
N LEU A 767 -16.09 -10.97 21.48
CA LEU A 767 -17.33 -10.20 21.71
C LEU A 767 -18.35 -10.47 20.59
N ARG A 768 -18.84 -11.70 20.50
CA ARG A 768 -19.99 -12.08 19.64
C ARG A 768 -21.33 -11.46 20.08
N VAL A 769 -21.35 -10.41 20.89
CA VAL A 769 -22.57 -9.85 21.51
C VAL A 769 -22.58 -8.31 21.47
N ASP A 770 -23.72 -7.79 21.00
CA ASP A 770 -24.29 -6.43 21.12
C ASP A 770 -23.36 -5.25 21.42
N ALA A 771 -23.09 -4.50 20.35
CA ALA A 771 -22.44 -3.19 20.27
C ALA A 771 -21.01 -3.11 20.86
N PRO A 772 -19.98 -2.87 20.03
CA PRO A 772 -18.63 -2.68 20.53
C PRO A 772 -18.60 -1.55 21.56
N THR A 773 -17.97 -1.82 22.70
CA THR A 773 -17.84 -0.85 23.79
C THR A 773 -17.22 0.46 23.29
N LEU A 774 -17.78 1.60 23.74
CA LEU A 774 -17.43 2.95 23.25
C LEU A 774 -15.96 3.35 23.46
N VAL A 775 -15.19 2.65 24.31
CA VAL A 775 -13.86 3.10 24.72
C VAL A 775 -12.81 2.81 23.64
N GLU A 776 -12.86 1.62 23.03
CA GLU A 776 -11.86 1.18 22.05
C GLU A 776 -11.86 2.04 20.78
N PHE A 777 -13.05 2.29 20.23
CA PHE A 777 -13.22 3.14 19.04
C PHE A 777 -12.86 4.61 19.32
N ARG A 778 -13.18 5.12 20.52
CA ARG A 778 -12.75 6.46 20.97
C ARG A 778 -11.23 6.55 21.09
N THR A 779 -10.59 5.50 21.60
CA THR A 779 -9.14 5.46 21.67
C THR A 779 -8.51 5.45 20.29
N LEU A 780 -8.95 4.58 19.38
CA LEU A 780 -8.43 4.54 18.01
C LEU A 780 -8.60 5.91 17.31
N THR A 781 -9.74 6.57 17.51
CA THR A 781 -9.99 7.94 17.04
C THR A 781 -8.94 8.93 17.54
N LEU A 782 -8.67 8.92 18.86
CA LEU A 782 -7.68 9.81 19.48
C LEU A 782 -6.25 9.51 19.01
N LEU A 783 -5.98 8.27 18.57
CA LEU A 783 -4.66 7.84 18.07
C LEU A 783 -4.39 8.26 16.63
N LEU A 784 -5.40 8.23 15.76
CA LEU A 784 -5.24 8.55 14.34
C LEU A 784 -5.07 10.06 14.08
N LEU A 785 -5.62 10.93 14.92
CA LEU A 785 -5.50 12.40 14.79
C LEU A 785 -4.04 12.91 14.89
N PRO A 786 -3.22 12.48 15.87
CA PRO A 786 -1.80 12.85 15.90
C PRO A 786 -0.99 12.31 14.71
N VAL A 787 -1.32 11.12 14.20
CA VAL A 787 -0.69 10.57 12.98
C VAL A 787 -1.01 11.45 11.78
N ALA A 788 -2.27 11.85 11.62
CA ALA A 788 -2.65 12.80 10.58
C ALA A 788 -1.86 14.11 10.69
N ALA A 789 -1.74 14.69 11.90
CA ALA A 789 -0.97 15.91 12.12
C ALA A 789 0.52 15.74 11.76
N ALA A 790 1.12 14.59 12.08
CA ALA A 790 2.50 14.26 11.73
C ALA A 790 2.69 14.12 10.21
N VAL A 791 1.75 13.46 9.52
CA VAL A 791 1.75 13.34 8.05
C VAL A 791 1.61 14.71 7.38
N VAL A 792 0.74 15.61 7.88
CA VAL A 792 0.66 17.00 7.39
C VAL A 792 1.98 17.75 7.60
N PHE A 793 2.59 17.60 8.78
CA PHE A 793 3.83 18.27 9.12
C PHE A 793 4.99 17.85 8.22
N GLU A 794 5.23 16.54 8.04
CA GLU A 794 6.29 16.05 7.16
C GLU A 794 5.97 16.32 5.69
N GLY A 795 4.70 16.25 5.31
CA GLY A 795 4.23 16.64 3.97
C GLY A 795 4.60 18.07 3.62
N ARG A 796 4.31 19.02 4.52
CA ARG A 796 4.72 20.43 4.37
C ARG A 796 6.23 20.58 4.35
N ARG A 797 6.92 19.87 5.25
CA ARG A 797 8.38 19.90 5.38
C ARG A 797 9.10 19.47 4.10
N PHE A 798 8.67 18.39 3.46
CA PHE A 798 9.29 17.89 2.23
C PHE A 798 8.79 18.58 0.95
N GLY A 799 7.88 19.55 1.08
CA GLY A 799 7.17 20.09 -0.09
C GLY A 799 6.31 19.03 -0.80
N VAL A 800 6.04 17.90 -0.14
CA VAL A 800 5.26 16.78 -0.65
C VAL A 800 3.78 17.07 -0.38
N ARG A 801 3.21 17.91 -1.25
CA ARG A 801 1.82 18.37 -1.13
C ARG A 801 0.80 17.22 -1.11
N TRP A 802 1.11 16.09 -1.74
CA TRP A 802 0.21 14.93 -1.78
C TRP A 802 0.07 14.23 -0.43
N ALA A 803 0.97 14.43 0.53
CA ALA A 803 0.85 13.88 1.88
C ALA A 803 -0.34 14.46 2.67
N LEU A 804 -0.90 15.60 2.25
CA LEU A 804 -2.15 16.13 2.82
C LEU A 804 -3.34 15.19 2.56
N LEU A 805 -3.28 14.37 1.52
CA LEU A 805 -4.34 13.42 1.16
C LEU A 805 -4.42 12.25 2.16
N PRO A 806 -3.36 11.45 2.40
CA PRO A 806 -3.40 10.43 3.45
C PRO A 806 -3.64 11.03 4.84
N ALA A 807 -3.12 12.22 5.15
CA ALA A 807 -3.40 12.87 6.42
C ALA A 807 -4.89 13.20 6.61
N SER A 808 -5.53 13.78 5.59
CA SER A 808 -6.96 14.08 5.66
C SER A 808 -7.83 12.83 5.65
N ALA A 809 -7.37 11.74 5.02
CA ALA A 809 -8.04 10.43 5.10
C ALA A 809 -7.97 9.86 6.52
N LEU A 810 -6.84 9.99 7.21
CA LEU A 810 -6.71 9.61 8.62
C LEU A 810 -7.65 10.41 9.54
N VAL A 811 -7.79 11.73 9.30
CA VAL A 811 -8.78 12.56 10.02
C VAL A 811 -10.20 12.09 9.71
N MET A 812 -10.48 11.74 8.45
CA MET A 812 -11.79 11.23 8.03
C MET A 812 -12.13 9.92 8.74
N VAL A 813 -11.22 8.95 8.73
CA VAL A 813 -11.38 7.68 9.47
C VAL A 813 -11.56 7.94 10.97
N SER A 814 -10.80 8.88 11.54
CA SER A 814 -10.99 9.30 12.95
C SER A 814 -12.40 9.82 13.20
N LEU A 815 -12.92 10.65 12.30
CA LEU A 815 -14.28 11.19 12.40
C LEU A 815 -15.34 10.09 12.28
N GLU A 816 -15.19 9.18 11.32
CA GLU A 816 -16.08 8.02 11.16
C GLU A 816 -16.10 7.16 12.42
N LEU A 817 -14.95 6.88 13.02
CA LEU A 817 -14.85 6.13 14.28
C LEU A 817 -15.49 6.89 15.46
N ALA A 818 -15.34 8.22 15.53
CA ALA A 818 -16.01 9.03 16.55
C ALA A 818 -17.53 8.95 16.43
N ILE A 819 -18.05 9.11 15.21
CA ILE A 819 -19.47 8.96 14.92
C ILE A 819 -19.88 7.52 15.25
N ALA A 820 -19.01 6.52 15.01
CA ALA A 820 -19.33 5.09 15.20
C ALA A 820 -19.63 4.77 16.65
N THR A 821 -18.99 5.52 17.55
CA THR A 821 -19.24 5.39 18.97
C THR A 821 -20.56 6.02 19.42
N GLN A 822 -21.12 6.96 18.65
CA GLN A 822 -22.35 7.66 19.00
C GLN A 822 -23.58 6.95 18.42
N GLU A 823 -23.50 6.48 17.16
CA GLU A 823 -24.67 6.01 16.39
C GLU A 823 -24.45 4.64 15.71
N PRO A 824 -23.95 3.60 16.41
CA PRO A 824 -23.43 2.37 15.79
C PRO A 824 -24.42 1.66 14.86
N GLY A 825 -25.73 1.82 15.09
CA GLY A 825 -26.78 1.22 14.26
C GLY A 825 -27.12 1.98 12.97
N ASN A 826 -26.63 3.21 12.79
CA ASN A 826 -26.96 4.02 11.63
C ASN A 826 -25.75 4.21 10.71
N VAL A 827 -25.66 3.31 9.73
CA VAL A 827 -24.58 3.25 8.73
C VAL A 827 -24.37 4.59 8.00
N GLN A 828 -25.43 5.39 7.83
CA GLN A 828 -25.38 6.64 7.07
C GLN A 828 -24.53 7.72 7.71
N PHE A 829 -24.50 7.76 9.04
CA PHE A 829 -23.69 8.75 9.73
C PHE A 829 -22.19 8.53 9.45
N TYR A 830 -21.77 7.32 9.06
CA TYR A 830 -20.40 7.05 8.60
C TYR A 830 -20.20 7.39 7.13
N THR A 831 -21.12 6.94 6.29
CA THR A 831 -20.89 6.97 4.85
C THR A 831 -21.11 8.35 4.23
N LEU A 832 -21.94 9.21 4.82
CA LEU A 832 -22.16 10.57 4.36
C LEU A 832 -20.88 11.42 4.47
N PRO A 833 -20.21 11.53 5.64
CA PRO A 833 -18.92 12.21 5.75
C PRO A 833 -17.86 11.62 4.82
N ALA A 834 -17.78 10.29 4.71
CA ALA A 834 -16.85 9.58 3.81
C ALA A 834 -17.08 9.99 2.35
N ALA A 835 -18.35 9.96 1.91
CA ALA A 835 -18.76 10.34 0.56
C ALA A 835 -18.40 11.79 0.24
N VAL A 836 -18.70 12.72 1.15
CA VAL A 836 -18.37 14.14 0.97
C VAL A 836 -16.86 14.33 0.88
N TYR A 837 -16.09 13.66 1.74
CA TYR A 837 -14.63 13.72 1.71
C TYR A 837 -14.07 13.20 0.38
N VAL A 838 -14.47 12.00 -0.06
CA VAL A 838 -14.01 11.41 -1.32
C VAL A 838 -14.42 12.28 -2.53
N ALA A 839 -15.61 12.89 -2.51
CA ALA A 839 -16.03 13.83 -3.55
C ALA A 839 -15.14 15.07 -3.62
N LEU A 840 -14.81 15.66 -2.47
CA LEU A 840 -13.92 16.82 -2.37
C LEU A 840 -12.50 16.48 -2.84
N VAL A 841 -11.97 15.32 -2.46
CA VAL A 841 -10.67 14.83 -2.95
C VAL A 841 -10.70 14.68 -4.47
N GLY A 842 -11.78 14.09 -5.03
CA GLY A 842 -11.96 13.99 -6.48
C GLY A 842 -11.95 15.37 -7.16
N LEU A 843 -12.59 16.39 -6.58
CA LEU A 843 -12.58 17.76 -7.09
C LEU A 843 -11.18 18.40 -7.02
N MET A 844 -10.43 18.16 -5.94
CA MET A 844 -9.05 18.65 -5.82
C MET A 844 -8.12 18.01 -6.85
N VAL A 845 -8.21 16.69 -7.04
CA VAL A 845 -7.43 15.95 -8.06
C VAL A 845 -7.74 16.49 -9.45
N ARG A 846 -9.01 16.80 -9.74
CA ARG A 846 -9.42 17.42 -11.02
C ARG A 846 -8.76 18.79 -11.25
N GLY A 847 -8.47 19.55 -10.21
CA GLY A 847 -7.82 20.86 -10.30
C GLY A 847 -6.30 20.78 -10.52
N SER A 848 -5.68 19.61 -10.31
CA SER A 848 -4.24 19.43 -10.46
C SER A 848 -3.86 18.98 -11.87
N GLU A 849 -3.17 19.85 -12.62
CA GLU A 849 -2.73 19.56 -14.01
C GLU A 849 -1.82 18.31 -14.06
N ARG A 850 -0.93 18.13 -13.08
CA ARG A 850 0.03 17.00 -13.06
C ARG A 850 -0.58 15.60 -12.94
N LEU A 851 -1.79 15.45 -12.39
CA LEU A 851 -2.44 14.15 -12.19
C LEU A 851 -3.52 13.87 -13.23
N THR A 852 -3.87 14.87 -14.05
CA THR A 852 -5.02 14.80 -14.97
C THR A 852 -4.65 14.36 -16.37
N ASP A 853 -3.36 14.28 -16.72
CA ASP A 853 -2.92 14.00 -18.08
C ASP A 853 -3.23 12.57 -18.58
N ASP A 854 -3.36 11.57 -17.70
CA ASP A 854 -3.52 10.17 -18.17
C ASP A 854 -4.70 9.37 -17.58
N ILE A 855 -5.32 9.78 -16.46
CA ILE A 855 -6.31 8.91 -15.78
C ILE A 855 -7.49 9.70 -15.20
N GLY A 856 -8.71 9.21 -15.46
CA GLY A 856 -9.97 9.67 -14.87
C GLY A 856 -10.11 9.36 -13.37
N TRP A 857 -9.05 9.46 -12.56
CA TRP A 857 -9.09 9.16 -11.12
C TRP A 857 -10.10 10.03 -10.37
N HIS A 858 -10.19 11.32 -10.72
CA HIS A 858 -11.21 12.21 -10.17
C HIS A 858 -12.64 11.74 -10.46
N GLU A 859 -12.83 10.99 -11.54
CA GLU A 859 -14.11 10.43 -11.95
C GLU A 859 -14.44 9.18 -11.15
N VAL A 860 -13.46 8.30 -10.98
CA VAL A 860 -13.57 7.13 -10.10
C VAL A 860 -13.92 7.58 -8.68
N LEU A 861 -13.20 8.57 -8.14
CA LEU A 861 -13.47 9.12 -6.80
C LEU A 861 -14.89 9.71 -6.70
N GLN A 862 -15.37 10.41 -7.72
CA GLN A 862 -16.75 10.92 -7.75
C GLN A 862 -17.81 9.80 -7.77
N VAL A 863 -17.56 8.71 -8.50
CA VAL A 863 -18.45 7.54 -8.52
C VAL A 863 -18.43 6.83 -7.17
N VAL A 864 -17.25 6.63 -6.57
CA VAL A 864 -17.10 6.03 -5.25
C VAL A 864 -17.82 6.87 -4.19
N ALA A 865 -17.63 8.19 -4.21
CA ALA A 865 -18.34 9.11 -3.32
C ALA A 865 -19.86 8.99 -3.44
N ALA A 866 -20.38 8.97 -4.67
CA ALA A 866 -21.81 8.79 -4.89
C ALA A 866 -22.29 7.41 -4.42
N GLY A 867 -21.50 6.36 -4.63
CA GLY A 867 -21.79 5.01 -4.13
C GLY A 867 -21.87 4.95 -2.61
N LEU A 868 -20.89 5.54 -1.91
CA LEU A 868 -20.87 5.64 -0.45
C LEU A 868 -22.11 6.39 0.09
N LEU A 869 -22.54 7.43 -0.61
CA LEU A 869 -23.73 8.18 -0.23
C LEU A 869 -25.02 7.35 -0.41
N VAL A 870 -25.14 6.67 -1.55
CA VAL A 870 -26.41 6.12 -2.03
C VAL A 870 -26.63 4.67 -1.58
N LEU A 871 -25.60 3.83 -1.53
CA LEU A 871 -25.76 2.39 -1.31
C LEU A 871 -26.37 2.04 0.06
N PRO A 872 -25.91 2.61 1.19
CA PRO A 872 -26.47 2.26 2.50
C PRO A 872 -27.95 2.63 2.63
N GLN A 873 -28.31 3.80 2.10
CA GLN A 873 -29.68 4.27 2.04
C GLN A 873 -30.56 3.38 1.15
N ALA A 874 -30.00 2.93 0.02
CA ALA A 874 -30.66 2.00 -0.88
C ALA A 874 -30.98 0.70 -0.16
N GLU A 875 -29.98 0.10 0.50
CA GLU A 875 -30.09 -1.12 1.30
C GLU A 875 -31.13 -0.98 2.41
N GLN A 876 -30.99 0.01 3.30
CA GLN A 876 -31.92 0.22 4.41
C GLN A 876 -33.34 0.44 3.96
N GLY A 877 -33.50 1.01 2.77
CA GLY A 877 -34.83 1.17 2.28
C GLY A 877 -35.44 -0.12 1.69
N PHE A 878 -34.66 -1.12 1.28
CA PHE A 878 -35.19 -2.43 0.92
C PHE A 878 -35.76 -3.18 2.14
N GLU A 879 -35.48 -2.73 3.36
CA GLU A 879 -36.06 -3.29 4.59
C GLU A 879 -37.56 -2.93 4.75
N PRO A 880 -38.35 -3.76 5.47
CA PRO A 880 -39.73 -3.44 5.81
C PRO A 880 -39.86 -2.08 6.53
N GLY A 881 -40.71 -1.19 6.04
CA GLY A 881 -40.83 0.19 6.56
C GLY A 881 -39.78 1.17 6.00
N GLY A 882 -38.92 0.73 5.08
CA GLY A 882 -37.87 1.53 4.46
C GLY A 882 -38.34 2.67 3.55
N ALA A 883 -39.65 2.90 3.40
CA ALA A 883 -40.20 3.96 2.53
C ALA A 883 -39.62 5.35 2.84
N ARG A 884 -39.38 5.65 4.13
CA ARG A 884 -38.70 6.89 4.56
C ARG A 884 -37.32 7.05 3.91
N TRP A 885 -36.54 5.96 3.85
CA TRP A 885 -35.21 5.94 3.24
C TRP A 885 -35.30 6.02 1.71
N GLY A 886 -36.38 5.51 1.11
CA GLY A 886 -36.70 5.75 -0.30
C GLY A 886 -36.88 7.23 -0.62
N LEU A 887 -37.57 7.99 0.24
CA LEU A 887 -37.71 9.43 0.11
C LEU A 887 -36.37 10.16 0.31
N VAL A 888 -35.59 9.77 1.31
CA VAL A 888 -34.25 10.35 1.57
C VAL A 888 -33.34 10.17 0.35
N LEU A 889 -33.27 8.96 -0.23
CA LEU A 889 -32.53 8.71 -1.46
C LEU A 889 -33.00 9.56 -2.65
N LEU A 890 -34.31 9.83 -2.76
CA LEU A 890 -34.83 10.69 -3.82
C LEU A 890 -34.30 12.12 -3.64
N ILE A 891 -34.34 12.63 -2.41
CA ILE A 891 -33.80 13.95 -2.06
C ILE A 891 -32.29 14.00 -2.31
N GLU A 892 -31.54 12.99 -1.87
CA GLU A 892 -30.11 12.85 -2.12
C GLU A 892 -29.79 12.78 -3.62
N GLY A 893 -30.57 12.03 -4.40
CA GLY A 893 -30.44 11.96 -5.85
C GLY A 893 -30.66 13.32 -6.51
N ILE A 894 -31.67 14.08 -6.09
CA ILE A 894 -31.92 15.45 -6.57
C ILE A 894 -30.78 16.40 -6.15
N ALA A 895 -30.29 16.28 -4.92
CA ALA A 895 -29.18 17.09 -4.41
C ALA A 895 -27.89 16.78 -5.18
N LEU A 896 -27.55 15.51 -5.39
CA LEU A 896 -26.43 15.08 -6.22
C LEU A 896 -26.57 15.61 -7.65
N LEU A 897 -27.77 15.61 -8.22
CA LEU A 897 -28.02 16.17 -9.55
C LEU A 897 -27.74 17.69 -9.54
N GLY A 898 -28.25 18.42 -8.55
CA GLY A 898 -28.00 19.85 -8.40
C GLY A 898 -26.51 20.19 -8.22
N VAL A 899 -25.80 19.46 -7.36
CA VAL A 899 -24.35 19.59 -7.15
C VAL A 899 -23.59 19.25 -8.43
N SER A 900 -23.98 18.18 -9.13
CA SER A 900 -23.32 17.76 -10.36
C SER A 900 -23.42 18.81 -11.47
N ILE A 901 -24.58 19.45 -11.54
CA ILE A 901 -24.86 20.55 -12.46
C ILE A 901 -24.04 21.78 -12.07
N ALA A 902 -24.00 22.13 -10.78
CA ALA A 902 -23.26 23.29 -10.28
C ALA A 902 -21.74 23.16 -10.47
N LEU A 903 -21.19 21.95 -10.24
CA LEU A 903 -19.77 21.65 -10.34
C LEU A 903 -19.34 21.14 -11.73
N ASN A 904 -20.31 20.98 -12.65
CA ASN A 904 -20.10 20.40 -13.97
C ASN A 904 -19.33 19.07 -13.89
N THR A 905 -19.78 18.18 -13.01
CA THR A 905 -19.20 16.85 -12.75
C THR A 905 -20.09 15.78 -13.38
N ARG A 906 -19.64 15.29 -14.54
CA ARG A 906 -20.42 14.37 -15.38
C ARG A 906 -20.83 13.08 -14.66
N TRP A 907 -19.93 12.50 -13.89
CA TRP A 907 -20.18 11.22 -13.24
C TRP A 907 -21.07 11.34 -12.01
N LEU A 908 -20.99 12.45 -11.28
CA LEU A 908 -21.97 12.76 -10.24
C LEU A 908 -23.39 12.91 -10.83
N ALA A 909 -23.53 13.50 -12.03
CA ALA A 909 -24.82 13.61 -12.69
C ALA A 909 -25.37 12.23 -13.10
N VAL A 910 -24.49 11.36 -13.63
CA VAL A 910 -24.84 9.98 -13.95
C VAL A 910 -25.25 9.22 -12.69
N SER A 911 -24.48 9.32 -11.61
CA SER A 911 -24.82 8.69 -10.33
C SER A 911 -26.13 9.22 -9.77
N ALA A 912 -26.37 10.52 -9.83
CA ALA A 912 -27.63 11.13 -9.39
C ALA A 912 -28.85 10.58 -10.15
N VAL A 913 -28.76 10.51 -11.49
CA VAL A 913 -29.81 9.93 -12.32
C VAL A 913 -29.99 8.45 -12.03
N ALA A 914 -28.89 7.71 -11.83
CA ALA A 914 -28.92 6.30 -11.45
C ALA A 914 -29.61 6.11 -10.08
N THR A 915 -29.31 6.94 -9.09
CA THR A 915 -29.95 6.95 -7.77
C THR A 915 -31.44 7.20 -7.89
N ILE A 916 -31.85 8.28 -8.56
CA ILE A 916 -33.27 8.61 -8.75
C ILE A 916 -33.99 7.46 -9.47
N SER A 917 -33.34 6.85 -10.46
CA SER A 917 -33.88 5.71 -11.20
C SER A 917 -33.99 4.45 -10.33
N ALA A 918 -33.00 4.18 -9.47
CA ALA A 918 -33.00 3.06 -8.55
C ALA A 918 -34.06 3.22 -7.45
N VAL A 919 -34.26 4.43 -6.95
CA VAL A 919 -35.34 4.77 -6.01
C VAL A 919 -36.69 4.57 -6.65
N ALA A 920 -36.88 5.10 -7.86
CA ALA A 920 -38.08 4.85 -8.63
C ALA A 920 -38.28 3.34 -8.78
N LEU A 921 -37.25 2.60 -9.21
CA LEU A 921 -37.30 1.14 -9.39
C LEU A 921 -37.69 0.39 -8.11
N ARG A 922 -37.16 0.81 -6.96
CA ARG A 922 -37.49 0.20 -5.69
C ARG A 922 -38.91 0.53 -5.23
N PHE A 923 -39.37 1.77 -5.39
CA PHE A 923 -40.77 2.09 -5.13
C PHE A 923 -41.71 1.19 -5.93
N LEU A 924 -41.30 0.77 -7.14
CA LEU A 924 -42.04 -0.24 -7.92
C LEU A 924 -42.01 -1.63 -7.28
N TRP A 925 -40.88 -2.03 -6.70
CA TRP A 925 -40.73 -3.34 -6.04
C TRP A 925 -41.53 -3.42 -4.73
N VAL A 926 -41.39 -2.42 -3.86
CA VAL A 926 -42.04 -2.41 -2.54
C VAL A 926 -43.55 -2.21 -2.66
N ASN A 927 -44.02 -1.43 -3.64
CA ASN A 927 -45.45 -1.26 -3.88
C ASN A 927 -46.09 -2.37 -4.72
N ARG A 928 -45.35 -3.45 -5.03
CA ARG A 928 -45.91 -4.62 -5.71
C ARG A 928 -47.08 -5.21 -4.93
N ASP A 929 -47.03 -5.15 -3.60
CA ASP A 929 -47.99 -5.81 -2.72
C ASP A 929 -49.00 -4.85 -2.08
N THR A 930 -48.89 -3.53 -2.28
CA THR A 930 -49.69 -2.54 -1.52
C THR A 930 -50.89 -1.95 -2.26
N ASP A 931 -51.20 -2.36 -3.51
CA ASP A 931 -52.34 -1.92 -4.36
C ASP A 931 -52.55 -0.40 -4.56
N LEU A 932 -51.80 0.46 -3.85
CA LEU A 932 -52.11 1.89 -3.71
C LEU A 932 -51.72 2.72 -4.94
N VAL A 933 -50.68 2.33 -5.67
CA VAL A 933 -50.23 3.04 -6.89
C VAL A 933 -49.74 2.03 -7.93
N PRO A 934 -50.40 1.92 -9.10
CA PRO A 934 -49.95 1.03 -10.16
C PRO A 934 -48.53 1.39 -10.64
N TYR A 935 -47.66 0.39 -10.69
CA TYR A 935 -46.26 0.43 -11.16
C TYR A 935 -45.99 1.45 -12.27
N TRP A 936 -46.81 1.38 -13.32
CA TRP A 936 -46.53 2.09 -14.57
C TRP A 936 -46.70 3.59 -14.41
N VAL A 937 -47.57 4.03 -13.49
CA VAL A 937 -47.80 5.44 -13.20
C VAL A 937 -46.54 6.07 -12.62
N MET A 938 -45.87 5.42 -11.68
CA MET A 938 -44.65 5.97 -11.07
C MET A 938 -43.50 6.07 -12.06
N LEU A 939 -43.34 5.06 -12.91
CA LEU A 939 -42.30 5.04 -13.94
C LEU A 939 -42.60 6.06 -15.06
N ALA A 940 -43.88 6.29 -15.37
CA ALA A 940 -44.30 7.36 -16.26
C ALA A 940 -43.96 8.73 -15.68
N VAL A 941 -44.27 8.98 -14.40
CA VAL A 941 -43.96 10.24 -13.71
C VAL A 941 -42.46 10.51 -13.67
N ALA A 942 -41.64 9.50 -13.34
CA ALA A 942 -40.18 9.62 -13.39
C ALA A 942 -39.67 9.91 -14.81
N GLY A 943 -40.20 9.22 -15.82
CA GLY A 943 -39.89 9.47 -17.23
C GLY A 943 -40.26 10.88 -17.69
N PHE A 944 -41.45 11.36 -17.32
CA PHE A 944 -41.89 12.74 -17.58
C PHE A 944 -41.02 13.77 -16.87
N ALA A 945 -40.62 13.52 -15.62
CA ALA A 945 -39.72 14.42 -14.88
C ALA A 945 -38.35 14.54 -15.57
N LEU A 946 -37.76 13.41 -15.99
CA LEU A 946 -36.48 13.40 -16.70
C LEU A 946 -36.57 14.05 -18.09
N LEU A 947 -37.67 13.84 -18.81
CA LEU A 947 -37.96 14.57 -20.06
C LEU A 947 -38.07 16.08 -19.83
N ALA A 948 -38.81 16.50 -18.80
CA ALA A 948 -38.98 17.91 -18.48
C ALA A 948 -37.63 18.56 -18.11
N VAL A 949 -36.80 17.88 -17.32
CA VAL A 949 -35.44 18.36 -16.98
C VAL A 949 -34.56 18.41 -18.22
N GLY A 950 -34.49 17.34 -19.02
CA GLY A 950 -33.70 17.30 -20.25
C GLY A 950 -34.10 18.40 -21.24
N MET A 951 -35.41 18.62 -21.41
CA MET A 951 -35.96 19.70 -22.23
C MET A 951 -35.61 21.07 -21.67
N THR A 952 -35.70 21.27 -20.35
CA THR A 952 -35.33 22.54 -19.70
C THR A 952 -33.85 22.84 -19.88
N VAL A 953 -32.97 21.83 -19.76
CA VAL A 953 -31.53 21.97 -20.01
C VAL A 953 -31.26 22.33 -21.48
N LEU A 954 -31.97 21.72 -22.43
CA LEU A 954 -31.86 22.10 -23.85
C LEU A 954 -32.31 23.54 -24.10
N LEU A 955 -33.45 23.95 -23.54
CA LEU A 955 -34.00 25.30 -23.70
C LEU A 955 -33.10 26.37 -23.06
N GLN A 956 -32.38 26.01 -21.99
CA GLN A 956 -31.47 26.90 -21.25
C GLN A 956 -29.99 26.73 -21.65
N ARG A 957 -29.68 26.00 -22.72
CA ARG A 957 -28.30 25.63 -23.10
C ARG A 957 -27.36 26.83 -23.20
N GLU A 958 -27.80 27.93 -23.80
CA GLU A 958 -27.00 29.16 -23.92
C GLU A 958 -26.75 29.86 -22.58
N TRP A 959 -27.70 29.77 -21.65
CA TRP A 959 -27.50 30.28 -20.29
C TRP A 959 -26.48 29.43 -19.54
N TRP A 960 -26.56 28.09 -19.70
CA TRP A 960 -25.62 27.13 -19.13
C TRP A 960 -24.19 27.33 -19.64
N ASP A 961 -23.99 27.45 -20.96
CA ASP A 961 -22.67 27.68 -21.53
C ASP A 961 -22.07 29.02 -21.05
N ARG A 962 -22.90 30.06 -20.89
CA ARG A 962 -22.47 31.35 -20.32
C ARG A 962 -22.12 31.27 -18.83
N SER A 963 -22.85 30.49 -18.05
CA SER A 963 -22.55 30.27 -16.62
C SER A 963 -21.27 29.45 -16.45
N ARG A 964 -21.06 28.43 -17.29
CA ARG A 964 -19.83 27.63 -17.36
C ARG A 964 -18.61 28.49 -17.66
N LEU A 965 -18.68 29.31 -18.71
CA LEU A 965 -17.57 30.20 -19.07
C LEU A 965 -17.25 31.22 -17.97
N ARG A 966 -18.27 31.70 -17.23
CA ARG A 966 -18.08 32.59 -16.08
C ARG A 966 -17.39 31.89 -14.90
N LEU A 967 -17.80 30.66 -14.59
CA LEU A 967 -17.21 29.88 -13.49
C LEU A 967 -15.75 29.51 -13.78
N VAL A 968 -15.46 29.02 -14.99
CA VAL A 968 -14.09 28.68 -15.41
C VAL A 968 -13.19 29.91 -15.42
N ARG A 969 -13.70 31.06 -15.87
CA ARG A 969 -12.96 32.33 -15.75
C ARG A 969 -12.68 32.71 -14.30
N ARG A 970 -13.67 32.62 -13.40
CA ARG A 970 -13.47 32.90 -11.96
C ARG A 970 -12.44 31.98 -11.33
N TRP A 971 -12.47 30.68 -11.65
CA TRP A 971 -11.52 29.71 -11.11
C TRP A 971 -10.10 29.99 -11.62
N ARG A 972 -9.93 30.26 -12.91
CA ARG A 972 -8.63 30.64 -13.47
C ARG A 972 -8.12 31.99 -12.92
N GLN A 973 -9.02 32.94 -12.71
CA GLN A 973 -8.66 34.25 -12.15
C GLN A 973 -8.34 34.17 -10.64
N GLY A 974 -9.05 33.34 -9.88
CA GLY A 974 -8.77 33.09 -8.47
C GLY A 974 -7.46 32.33 -8.23
N ALA A 975 -7.07 31.45 -9.15
CA ALA A 975 -5.79 30.74 -9.09
C ALA A 975 -4.57 31.63 -9.46
N VAL A 976 -4.79 32.71 -10.23
CA VAL A 976 -3.72 33.64 -10.66
C VAL A 976 -3.60 34.85 -9.74
N GLY A 977 -4.66 35.22 -9.01
CA GLY A 977 -4.66 36.34 -8.07
C GLY A 977 -4.39 35.97 -6.61
N ALA A 978 -4.40 34.68 -6.27
CA ALA A 978 -3.95 34.21 -4.97
C ALA A 978 -2.46 33.86 -5.09
N ASP A 979 -1.58 34.84 -4.87
CA ASP A 979 -0.21 34.55 -4.44
C ASP A 979 -0.35 33.65 -3.20
N MET A 980 -0.12 32.34 -3.39
CA MET A 980 -0.38 31.29 -2.40
C MET A 980 0.57 31.32 -1.19
N GLU A 981 1.29 32.43 -0.98
CA GLU A 981 2.00 32.71 0.28
C GLU A 981 1.00 33.02 1.40
N ASP A 982 -0.15 33.60 1.08
CA ASP A 982 -1.25 33.78 2.03
C ASP A 982 -2.13 32.52 2.02
N GLY A 983 -1.85 31.61 2.96
CA GLY A 983 -2.48 30.28 3.04
C GLY A 983 -4.00 30.29 2.79
N VAL A 984 -4.46 29.33 1.99
CA VAL A 984 -5.88 29.13 1.65
C VAL A 984 -6.73 29.26 2.93
N PRO A 985 -7.63 30.25 3.03
CA PRO A 985 -8.42 30.43 4.24
C PRO A 985 -9.30 29.20 4.42
N LEU A 986 -9.15 28.53 5.56
CA LEU A 986 -9.94 27.35 5.99
C LEU A 986 -11.46 27.55 5.76
N LEU A 987 -11.92 28.81 5.81
CA LEU A 987 -13.30 29.22 5.56
C LEU A 987 -13.81 28.94 4.13
N ALA A 988 -12.94 28.92 3.12
CA ALA A 988 -13.30 28.63 1.73
C ALA A 988 -13.55 27.12 1.48
N LEU A 989 -12.98 26.26 2.32
CA LEU A 989 -13.27 24.82 2.34
C LEU A 989 -14.56 24.49 3.10
N LEU A 990 -14.94 25.32 4.07
CA LEU A 990 -16.12 25.11 4.92
C LEU A 990 -17.42 25.69 4.33
N THR A 991 -17.35 26.67 3.44
CA THR A 991 -18.52 27.32 2.84
C THR A 991 -19.46 26.39 2.03
N PRO A 992 -18.98 25.37 1.29
CA PRO A 992 -19.87 24.39 0.65
C PRO A 992 -20.44 23.33 1.61
N LEU A 993 -19.99 23.26 2.87
CA LEU A 993 -20.53 22.34 3.88
C LEU A 993 -21.79 22.89 4.58
N ALA A 994 -22.04 24.21 4.52
CA ALA A 994 -23.20 24.82 5.18
C ALA A 994 -24.57 24.25 4.74
N PRO A 995 -24.83 23.95 3.44
CA PRO A 995 -26.09 23.32 3.04
C PRO A 995 -26.20 21.88 3.52
N VAL A 996 -25.08 21.14 3.58
CA VAL A 996 -25.02 19.75 4.04
C VAL A 996 -25.26 19.68 5.55
N LEU A 997 -24.64 20.57 6.34
CA LEU A 997 -24.89 20.70 7.78
C LEU A 997 -26.33 21.15 8.07
N THR A 998 -26.94 21.95 7.19
CA THR A 998 -28.35 22.34 7.30
C THR A 998 -29.28 21.15 6.99
N ILE A 999 -28.95 20.31 6.00
CA ILE A 999 -29.70 19.09 5.70
C ILE A 999 -29.58 18.09 6.86
N VAL A 1000 -28.37 17.89 7.40
CA VAL A 1000 -28.13 17.06 8.59
C VAL A 1000 -28.98 17.56 9.77
N ALA A 1001 -28.97 18.87 10.07
CA ALA A 1001 -29.78 19.48 11.12
C ALA A 1001 -31.30 19.36 10.89
N ILE A 1002 -31.75 19.33 9.63
CA ILE A 1002 -33.17 19.14 9.29
C ILE A 1002 -33.58 17.65 9.43
N THR A 1003 -32.66 16.72 9.15
CA THR A 1003 -32.94 15.28 9.22
C THR A 1003 -32.82 14.67 10.62
N THR A 1004 -32.10 15.33 11.55
CA THR A 1004 -31.85 14.78 12.90
C THR A 1004 -32.96 15.02 13.91
N GLY A 1005 -33.95 15.88 13.64
CA GLY A 1005 -35.22 15.90 14.38
C GLY A 1005 -35.18 16.02 15.91
N ASP A 1006 -34.04 16.46 16.48
CA ASP A 1006 -33.85 16.86 17.88
C ASP A 1006 -33.29 18.30 17.93
#